data_AF-A0A1H2N1E9-F1
#
_entry.id   AF-A0A1H2N1E9-F1
#
_cell.length_a   1.000
_cell.length_b   1.000
_cell.length_c   1.000
_cell.angle_alpha   90.00
_cell.angle_beta   90.00
_cell.angle_gamma   90.00
#
_symmetry.space_group_name_H-M   'P 1'
#
loop_
_entity.id
_entity.type
_entity.pdbx_description
1 polymer ?
#
loop_
_entity_poly.entity_id
_entity_poly.type
_entity_poly.pdbx_seq_one_letter_code
_entity_poly.pdbx_strand_id
1 'polypeptide(L)'
;MLLVLGALVFALLRGVASLAPDPTPSDVFTDHVVLVGVPGRSVLTGTDRTVLAAHLDDAQTGTVNTRARYLDGACAAGAWTTLGAGRRAGIDGLCTPSVVADGDGARVTDWDARLAAASASRGDARLGNLAGSVPGCVAAVGPGAALAAARPDGTVATYAEPDAWVASGERLSCTVTLVDAGAASDRVITDLAGRDDVTLLVSGMGPAAGSDDPAMGVFYRVGTTLPGFVTSASTRREGIVTLTDVTRELVDVGRGSSSAVNTIDGSPLAVYPADLSLPAIEGQVREVAALSDASVTGYLALAGGGTLLALLALVGVWRRRWLLPERVLTLGSVLLAGMMFTGAVPWARSASPGLAVSVTVWGVITVLTLAALGLSRLLRVPPPIAGAVISAVAFTVDAALGGPFEPGSLLNSRPVFGLRWYGFGNVTFAAYAAAALVVAGWVAHRLLLARRRRAAVVAVGAIGAVMALCEGWPSMGSDFGGIVGMVPAVVWFCLVLSGVRITWVRVLLVGAAAVVAVGAVSVADWARGPDRRSHLGNFVQRVLDGDAVDVVSRKAVASAETIFSVQGIVSVVVGAALWWAMFRWGVPRLQGRFRTLRLTLVAVLIMGVVGTLANDGGIGVWQPATAYATTVVGCLWAASLRSRTGSGEGLVDSAPALRKGPRGA
;
A
#
# COMPACT_ATOMS: atom_id res chain seq x y z
N MET A 1 -19.18 -5.22 28.84
CA MET A 1 -18.01 -6.09 29.10
C MET A 1 -17.17 -6.30 27.84
N LEU A 2 -17.64 -7.00 26.79
CA LEU A 2 -16.83 -7.26 25.58
C LEU A 2 -16.30 -6.00 24.87
N LEU A 3 -17.12 -4.95 24.75
CA LEU A 3 -16.68 -3.67 24.17
C LEU A 3 -15.58 -2.99 25.00
N VAL A 4 -15.69 -3.08 26.34
CA VAL A 4 -14.70 -2.51 27.27
C VAL A 4 -13.39 -3.29 27.19
N LEU A 5 -13.47 -4.63 27.18
CA LEU A 5 -12.29 -5.49 27.00
C LEU A 5 -11.63 -5.22 25.64
N GLY A 6 -12.41 -5.09 24.56
CA GLY A 6 -11.90 -4.75 23.24
C GLY A 6 -11.19 -3.39 23.21
N ALA A 7 -11.75 -2.37 23.86
CA ALA A 7 -11.12 -1.06 23.99
C ALA A 7 -9.82 -1.11 24.81
N LEU A 8 -9.78 -1.90 25.89
CA LEU A 8 -8.57 -2.09 26.70
C LEU A 8 -7.47 -2.82 25.90
N VAL A 9 -7.81 -3.88 25.18
CA VAL A 9 -6.86 -4.59 24.30
C VAL A 9 -6.37 -3.66 23.21
N PHE A 10 -7.25 -2.88 22.58
CA PHE A 10 -6.86 -1.90 21.57
C PHE A 10 -5.89 -0.85 22.15
N ALA A 11 -6.19 -0.29 23.33
CA ALA A 11 -5.31 0.66 24.01
C ALA A 11 -3.96 0.04 24.37
N LEU A 12 -3.94 -1.22 24.81
CA LEU A 12 -2.70 -1.96 25.08
C LEU A 12 -1.85 -2.12 23.81
N LEU A 13 -2.47 -2.51 22.69
CA LEU A 13 -1.78 -2.62 21.39
C LEU A 13 -1.22 -1.26 20.94
N ARG A 14 -1.96 -0.17 21.14
CA ARG A 14 -1.46 1.19 20.91
C ARG A 14 -0.27 1.54 21.81
N GLY A 15 -0.31 1.12 23.07
CA GLY A 15 0.81 1.27 24.00
C GLY A 15 2.05 0.51 23.53
N VAL A 16 1.90 -0.73 23.05
CA VAL A 16 3.01 -1.50 22.46
C VAL A 16 3.57 -0.79 21.23
N ALA A 17 2.72 -0.29 20.34
CA ALA A 17 3.15 0.45 19.15
C ALA A 17 3.95 1.72 19.50
N SER A 18 3.62 2.40 20.59
CA SER A 18 4.35 3.60 21.04
C SER A 18 5.73 3.31 21.66
N LEU A 19 6.11 2.04 21.84
CA LEU A 19 7.44 1.66 22.31
C LEU A 19 8.45 1.51 21.15
N ALA A 20 8.00 1.59 19.90
CA ALA A 20 8.91 1.54 18.75
C ALA A 20 9.87 2.75 18.79
N PRO A 21 11.17 2.55 18.49
CA PRO A 21 12.13 3.64 18.48
C PRO A 21 11.77 4.66 17.40
N ASP A 22 11.86 5.94 17.76
CA ASP A 22 11.76 7.03 16.78
C ASP A 22 13.09 7.17 16.03
N PRO A 23 13.06 7.44 14.72
CA PRO A 23 14.27 7.69 13.97
C PRO A 23 14.87 9.05 14.36
N THR A 24 16.19 9.15 14.31
CA THR A 24 16.93 10.38 14.61
C THR A 24 16.99 11.25 13.35
N PRO A 25 16.64 12.55 13.42
CA PRO A 25 16.89 13.48 12.31
C PRO A 25 18.38 13.43 11.92
N SER A 26 18.66 13.50 10.62
CA SER A 26 20.04 13.43 10.17
C SER A 26 20.35 14.58 9.22
N ASP A 27 20.73 15.71 9.83
CA ASP A 27 21.14 16.92 9.13
C ASP A 27 22.49 16.75 8.41
N VAL A 28 22.73 17.57 7.39
CA VAL A 28 24.00 17.67 6.67
C VAL A 28 24.78 18.89 7.15
N PHE A 29 26.05 18.69 7.49
CA PHE A 29 26.89 19.72 8.14
C PHE A 29 28.07 20.21 7.28
N THR A 30 28.25 19.67 6.08
CA THR A 30 29.36 20.01 5.18
C THR A 30 29.02 21.21 4.29
N ASP A 31 30.06 21.85 3.76
CA ASP A 31 29.93 22.99 2.83
C ASP A 31 29.43 22.56 1.45
N HIS A 32 29.70 21.29 1.09
CA HIS A 32 29.32 20.72 -0.20
C HIS A 32 28.61 19.38 -0.06
N VAL A 33 27.52 19.23 -0.81
CA VAL A 33 26.77 17.99 -0.94
C VAL A 33 26.83 17.54 -2.40
N VAL A 34 27.33 16.32 -2.61
CA VAL A 34 27.48 15.76 -3.95
C VAL A 34 26.61 14.52 -4.06
N LEU A 35 25.67 14.52 -5.01
CA LEU A 35 24.88 13.34 -5.35
C LEU A 35 25.44 12.70 -6.61
N VAL A 36 26.02 11.51 -6.47
CA VAL A 36 26.40 10.66 -7.60
C VAL A 36 25.26 9.69 -7.90
N GLY A 37 24.59 9.93 -9.03
CA GLY A 37 23.52 9.08 -9.54
C GLY A 37 24.07 8.05 -10.54
N VAL A 38 23.85 6.76 -10.28
CA VAL A 38 24.40 5.68 -11.11
C VAL A 38 23.27 4.85 -11.74
N PRO A 39 23.11 4.88 -13.08
CA PRO A 39 22.10 4.09 -13.78
C PRO A 39 22.19 2.59 -13.48
N GLY A 40 21.06 1.95 -13.15
CA GLY A 40 21.00 0.49 -12.97
C GLY A 40 21.75 -0.08 -11.76
N ARG A 41 22.22 0.75 -10.83
CA ARG A 41 22.92 0.29 -9.61
C ARG A 41 21.94 -0.20 -8.54
N SER A 42 21.48 -1.44 -8.69
CA SER A 42 20.52 -2.10 -7.78
C SER A 42 21.14 -2.98 -6.70
N VAL A 43 22.44 -3.25 -6.81
CA VAL A 43 23.25 -4.03 -5.85
C VAL A 43 24.58 -3.33 -5.59
N LEU A 44 25.19 -3.62 -4.44
CA LEU A 44 26.52 -3.08 -4.11
C LEU A 44 27.58 -3.61 -5.09
N THR A 45 28.37 -2.70 -5.66
CA THR A 45 29.54 -3.01 -6.49
C THR A 45 30.79 -3.25 -5.63
N GLY A 46 31.92 -3.57 -6.27
CA GLY A 46 33.21 -3.63 -5.56
C GLY A 46 33.56 -2.30 -4.90
N THR A 47 33.38 -1.19 -5.63
CA THR A 47 33.60 0.17 -5.14
C THR A 47 32.72 0.50 -3.95
N ASP A 48 31.43 0.17 -3.99
CA ASP A 48 30.53 0.45 -2.85
C ASP A 48 31.00 -0.27 -1.59
N ARG A 49 31.44 -1.53 -1.71
CA ARG A 49 31.95 -2.30 -0.57
C ARG A 49 33.20 -1.66 0.01
N THR A 50 34.12 -1.20 -0.83
CA THR A 50 35.36 -0.57 -0.39
C THR A 50 35.07 0.75 0.33
N VAL A 51 34.23 1.61 -0.24
CA VAL A 51 33.84 2.88 0.39
C VAL A 51 33.09 2.63 1.70
N LEU A 52 32.03 1.81 1.69
CA LEU A 52 31.26 1.54 2.91
C LEU A 52 32.08 0.87 4.00
N ALA A 53 33.04 0.00 3.66
CA ALA A 53 33.93 -0.60 4.65
C ALA A 53 34.83 0.43 5.36
N ALA A 54 35.22 1.49 4.65
CA ALA A 54 36.01 2.59 5.21
C ALA A 54 35.16 3.56 6.05
N HIS A 55 33.84 3.56 5.85
CA HIS A 55 32.90 4.53 6.42
C HIS A 55 31.81 3.89 7.31
N LEU A 56 32.06 2.74 7.95
CA LEU A 56 31.02 2.08 8.76
C LEU A 56 30.55 2.91 9.97
N ASP A 57 31.39 3.82 10.46
CA ASP A 57 31.12 4.67 11.63
C ASP A 57 30.41 5.99 11.27
N ASP A 58 30.40 6.37 9.98
CA ASP A 58 29.88 7.65 9.49
C ASP A 58 28.99 7.50 8.24
N ALA A 59 28.62 6.27 7.86
CA ALA A 59 27.72 5.99 6.73
C ALA A 59 26.27 5.79 7.14
N GLN A 60 25.36 6.24 6.27
CA GLN A 60 23.94 5.90 6.36
C GLN A 60 23.49 5.23 5.07
N THR A 61 22.82 4.08 5.18
CA THR A 61 22.58 3.19 4.04
C THR A 61 21.13 2.74 3.91
N GLY A 62 20.73 2.39 2.70
CA GLY A 62 19.43 1.81 2.41
C GLY A 62 19.23 1.57 0.91
N THR A 63 17.98 1.65 0.50
CA THR A 63 17.54 1.50 -0.89
C THR A 63 16.61 2.64 -1.25
N VAL A 64 16.65 3.03 -2.52
CA VAL A 64 15.86 4.14 -3.04
C VAL A 64 14.86 3.67 -4.08
N ASN A 65 13.61 4.10 -3.92
CA ASN A 65 12.56 3.91 -4.91
C ASN A 65 12.74 4.93 -6.03
N THR A 66 13.11 4.43 -7.21
CA THR A 66 13.45 5.25 -8.38
C THR A 66 12.37 5.25 -9.46
N ARG A 67 11.37 4.37 -9.35
CA ARG A 67 10.32 4.18 -10.34
C ARG A 67 9.00 4.78 -9.87
N ALA A 68 8.29 5.43 -10.78
CA ALA A 68 6.88 5.72 -10.63
C ALA A 68 6.07 4.66 -11.40
N ARG A 69 5.36 3.78 -10.69
CA ARG A 69 4.43 2.84 -11.35
C ARG A 69 3.38 3.64 -12.12
N TYR A 70 3.04 3.20 -13.33
CA TYR A 70 2.09 3.81 -14.27
C TYR A 70 2.60 5.01 -15.09
N LEU A 71 3.90 5.31 -15.05
CA LEU A 71 4.53 6.25 -15.97
C LEU A 71 5.32 5.45 -17.02
N ASP A 72 5.05 5.71 -18.30
CA ASP A 72 5.74 5.06 -19.41
C ASP A 72 7.20 5.55 -19.51
N GLY A 73 8.12 4.65 -19.87
CA GLY A 73 9.54 4.96 -20.06
C GLY A 73 10.40 4.89 -18.78
N ALA A 74 10.39 3.76 -18.06
CA ALA A 74 11.25 3.58 -16.90
C ALA A 74 12.74 3.53 -17.33
N CYS A 75 13.49 4.58 -17.01
CA CYS A 75 14.93 4.68 -17.21
C CYS A 75 15.55 5.73 -16.29
N ALA A 76 16.88 5.81 -16.25
CA ALA A 76 17.62 6.78 -15.44
C ALA A 76 17.18 8.24 -15.65
N ALA A 77 16.86 8.65 -16.88
CA ALA A 77 16.35 10.00 -17.15
C ALA A 77 15.04 10.31 -16.41
N GLY A 78 14.17 9.32 -16.20
CA GLY A 78 12.94 9.47 -15.42
C GLY A 78 13.22 9.65 -13.92
N ALA A 79 14.25 8.97 -13.41
CA ALA A 79 14.74 9.15 -12.05
C ALA A 79 15.31 10.57 -11.85
N TRP A 80 16.16 11.04 -12.76
CA TRP A 80 16.69 12.41 -12.74
C TRP A 80 15.60 13.48 -12.87
N THR A 81 14.62 13.27 -13.76
CA THR A 81 13.49 14.20 -13.92
C THR A 81 12.63 14.26 -12.64
N THR A 82 12.39 13.10 -12.01
CA THR A 82 11.67 13.02 -10.71
C THR A 82 12.44 13.72 -9.59
N LEU A 83 13.77 13.55 -9.55
CA LEU A 83 14.64 14.24 -8.60
C LEU A 83 14.58 15.76 -8.80
N GLY A 84 14.70 16.25 -10.03
CA GLY A 84 14.63 17.69 -10.32
C GLY A 84 13.26 18.32 -10.03
N ALA A 85 12.17 17.56 -10.18
CA ALA A 85 10.82 18.04 -9.91
C ALA A 85 10.44 18.02 -8.42
N GLY A 86 11.10 17.19 -7.60
CA GLY A 86 10.67 16.91 -6.22
C GLY A 86 9.33 16.19 -6.11
N ARG A 87 8.86 15.64 -7.25
CA ARG A 87 7.63 14.88 -7.43
C ARG A 87 7.83 13.86 -8.54
N ARG A 88 7.08 12.76 -8.50
CA ARG A 88 7.09 11.75 -9.58
C ARG A 88 6.70 12.40 -10.90
N ALA A 89 7.59 12.35 -11.88
CA ALA A 89 7.41 12.99 -13.19
C ALA A 89 7.50 11.96 -14.32
N GLY A 90 6.57 12.03 -15.27
CA GLY A 90 6.61 11.21 -16.48
C GLY A 90 7.52 11.82 -17.54
N ILE A 91 8.09 10.97 -18.40
CA ILE A 91 9.06 11.40 -19.43
C ILE A 91 8.70 10.96 -20.84
N ASP A 92 7.57 10.25 -21.04
CA ASP A 92 7.10 9.79 -22.36
C ASP A 92 8.20 9.09 -23.20
N GLY A 93 8.98 8.21 -22.56
CA GLY A 93 10.05 7.47 -23.22
C GLY A 93 11.33 8.27 -23.55
N LEU A 94 11.45 9.53 -23.14
CA LEU A 94 12.64 10.39 -23.35
C LEU A 94 13.84 9.96 -22.47
N CYS A 95 14.39 8.78 -22.76
CA CYS A 95 15.44 8.16 -21.95
C CYS A 95 16.85 8.70 -22.19
N THR A 96 17.07 9.44 -23.27
CA THR A 96 18.36 10.08 -23.59
C THR A 96 18.21 11.59 -23.44
N PRO A 97 18.84 12.21 -22.42
CA PRO A 97 18.81 13.67 -22.27
C PRO A 97 19.54 14.35 -23.42
N SER A 98 19.01 15.47 -23.92
CA SER A 98 19.68 16.30 -24.93
C SER A 98 20.16 17.60 -24.28
N VAL A 99 21.48 17.76 -24.13
CA VAL A 99 22.09 18.87 -23.39
C VAL A 99 23.14 19.54 -24.26
N VAL A 100 23.12 20.87 -24.29
CA VAL A 100 24.12 21.69 -25.00
C VAL A 100 24.74 22.66 -24.01
N ALA A 101 26.07 22.64 -23.91
CA ALA A 101 26.80 23.59 -23.06
C ALA A 101 26.60 25.04 -23.55
N ASP A 102 26.49 25.97 -22.61
CA ASP A 102 26.28 27.41 -22.85
C ASP A 102 27.07 28.22 -21.81
N GLY A 103 28.25 28.68 -22.19
CA GLY A 103 29.20 29.32 -21.26
C GLY A 103 29.63 28.35 -20.15
N ASP A 104 29.54 28.81 -18.89
CA ASP A 104 29.79 27.98 -17.70
C ASP A 104 28.61 27.03 -17.38
N GLY A 105 27.48 27.18 -18.07
CA GLY A 105 26.24 26.43 -17.87
C GLY A 105 25.87 25.54 -19.04
N ALA A 106 24.60 25.15 -19.11
CA ALA A 106 24.05 24.37 -20.23
C ALA A 106 22.55 24.60 -20.41
N ARG A 107 22.01 24.10 -21.53
CA ARG A 107 20.59 24.06 -21.82
C ARG A 107 20.14 22.64 -22.15
N VAL A 108 19.07 22.20 -21.53
CA VAL A 108 18.37 20.96 -21.89
C VAL A 108 17.48 21.27 -23.10
N THR A 109 17.85 20.79 -24.29
CA THR A 109 17.18 21.17 -25.55
C THR A 109 15.86 20.43 -25.78
N ASP A 110 15.65 19.28 -25.14
CA ASP A 110 14.40 18.53 -25.15
C ASP A 110 13.44 18.93 -23.99
N TRP A 111 13.69 20.07 -23.33
CA TRP A 111 12.96 20.48 -22.13
C TRP A 111 11.46 20.66 -22.35
N ASP A 112 11.03 21.28 -23.46
CA ASP A 112 9.62 21.47 -23.77
C ASP A 112 8.87 20.14 -23.93
N ALA A 113 9.52 19.14 -24.55
CA ALA A 113 8.96 17.79 -24.67
C ALA A 113 8.84 17.12 -23.30
N ARG A 114 9.81 17.33 -22.41
CA ARG A 114 9.76 16.82 -21.02
C ARG A 114 8.68 17.52 -20.20
N LEU A 115 8.49 18.83 -20.36
CA LEU A 115 7.40 19.58 -19.73
C LEU A 115 6.05 19.06 -20.21
N ALA A 116 5.90 18.83 -21.52
CA ALA A 116 4.71 18.24 -22.10
C ALA A 116 4.47 16.83 -21.53
N ALA A 117 5.48 15.97 -21.49
CA ALA A 117 5.40 14.63 -20.91
C ALA A 117 5.03 14.66 -19.42
N ALA A 118 5.66 15.54 -18.63
CA ALA A 118 5.37 15.71 -17.21
C ALA A 118 3.93 16.20 -16.98
N SER A 119 3.45 17.14 -17.80
CA SER A 119 2.09 17.66 -17.74
C SER A 119 1.02 16.66 -18.22
N ALA A 120 1.36 15.83 -19.22
CA ALA A 120 0.50 14.77 -19.74
C ALA A 120 0.46 13.56 -18.79
N SER A 121 1.57 13.33 -18.09
CA SER A 121 1.63 12.35 -17.02
C SER A 121 0.76 12.78 -15.84
N ARG A 122 0.14 11.81 -15.18
CA ARG A 122 -0.96 11.94 -14.20
C ARG A 122 -0.61 12.71 -12.90
N GLY A 123 0.48 13.48 -12.87
CA GLY A 123 1.04 14.20 -11.72
C GLY A 123 0.95 15.73 -11.82
N ASP A 124 1.23 16.40 -10.70
CA ASP A 124 1.43 17.85 -10.56
C ASP A 124 2.92 18.21 -10.53
N ALA A 125 3.75 17.41 -11.19
CA ALA A 125 5.19 17.59 -11.23
C ALA A 125 5.52 18.87 -12.01
N ARG A 126 6.15 19.83 -11.34
CA ARG A 126 6.72 21.02 -11.96
C ARG A 126 8.22 20.80 -12.10
N LEU A 127 8.70 20.73 -13.33
CA LEU A 127 10.12 20.51 -13.59
C LEU A 127 10.94 21.73 -13.14
N GLY A 128 12.17 21.48 -12.70
CA GLY A 128 13.11 22.50 -12.22
C GLY A 128 12.85 23.07 -10.83
N ASN A 129 12.02 22.40 -10.04
CA ASN A 129 11.69 22.80 -8.67
C ASN A 129 12.91 22.67 -7.72
N LEU A 130 13.76 21.66 -7.89
CA LEU A 130 14.99 21.47 -7.10
C LEU A 130 15.91 22.68 -7.26
N ALA A 131 16.28 23.02 -8.49
CA ALA A 131 17.18 24.15 -8.78
C ALA A 131 16.59 25.50 -8.36
N GLY A 132 15.27 25.67 -8.45
CA GLY A 132 14.58 26.87 -7.95
C GLY A 132 14.46 26.94 -6.43
N SER A 133 14.59 25.80 -5.74
CA SER A 133 14.43 25.71 -4.29
C SER A 133 15.76 25.75 -3.55
N VAL A 134 16.84 25.15 -4.05
CA VAL A 134 18.17 25.19 -3.38
C VAL A 134 18.68 26.63 -3.26
N PRO A 135 19.18 27.08 -2.09
CA PRO A 135 19.79 28.39 -1.98
C PRO A 135 21.15 28.42 -2.70
N GLY A 136 21.40 29.45 -3.49
CA GLY A 136 22.65 29.56 -4.25
C GLY A 136 22.57 28.85 -5.60
N CYS A 137 23.54 27.98 -5.89
CA CYS A 137 23.64 27.30 -7.18
C CYS A 137 23.60 25.77 -7.04
N VAL A 138 23.09 25.13 -8.09
CA VAL A 138 23.15 23.68 -8.30
C VAL A 138 24.01 23.43 -9.53
N ALA A 139 25.14 22.76 -9.35
CA ALA A 139 26.00 22.33 -10.45
C ALA A 139 25.55 20.96 -10.98
N ALA A 140 25.72 20.74 -12.28
CA ALA A 140 25.51 19.45 -12.92
C ALA A 140 26.78 18.97 -13.63
N VAL A 141 27.09 17.70 -13.45
CA VAL A 141 28.14 17.01 -14.19
C VAL A 141 27.50 15.90 -14.99
N GLY A 142 27.47 16.05 -16.32
CA GLY A 142 26.86 15.09 -17.24
C GLY A 142 25.34 15.25 -17.46
N PRO A 143 24.81 14.54 -18.48
CA PRO A 143 23.51 14.83 -19.07
C PRO A 143 22.31 14.49 -18.17
N GLY A 144 22.37 13.41 -17.39
CA GLY A 144 21.31 13.09 -16.43
C GLY A 144 21.22 14.09 -15.30
N ALA A 145 22.37 14.51 -14.76
CA ALA A 145 22.45 15.55 -13.72
C ALA A 145 21.88 16.88 -14.21
N ALA A 146 22.12 17.24 -15.48
CA ALA A 146 21.55 18.45 -16.08
C ALA A 146 20.02 18.46 -16.08
N LEU A 147 19.35 17.30 -16.24
CA LEU A 147 17.88 17.22 -16.14
C LEU A 147 17.37 17.62 -14.75
N ALA A 148 18.08 17.23 -13.70
CA ALA A 148 17.68 17.51 -12.33
C ALA A 148 18.07 18.93 -11.88
N ALA A 149 19.20 19.45 -12.38
CA ALA A 149 19.69 20.79 -12.08
C ALA A 149 19.09 21.90 -12.96
N ALA A 150 18.34 21.54 -14.01
CA ALA A 150 17.67 22.50 -14.87
C ALA A 150 16.67 23.35 -14.08
N ARG A 151 16.63 24.64 -14.39
CA ARG A 151 15.61 25.59 -13.93
C ARG A 151 14.29 25.38 -14.69
N PRO A 152 13.19 26.02 -14.27
CA PRO A 152 11.90 25.90 -14.97
C PRO A 152 11.95 26.23 -16.48
N ASP A 153 12.91 27.02 -16.92
CA ASP A 153 13.14 27.41 -18.33
C ASP A 153 14.11 26.46 -19.10
N GLY A 154 14.56 25.38 -18.47
CA GLY A 154 15.47 24.40 -19.06
C GLY A 154 16.95 24.79 -19.02
N THR A 155 17.31 25.90 -18.39
CA THR A 155 18.71 26.33 -18.24
C THR A 155 19.36 25.74 -17.00
N VAL A 156 20.65 25.41 -17.09
CA VAL A 156 21.48 24.88 -16.01
C VAL A 156 22.55 25.93 -15.68
N ALA A 157 22.68 26.26 -14.40
CA ALA A 157 23.55 27.34 -13.93
C ALA A 157 25.04 27.07 -14.18
N THR A 158 25.46 25.85 -13.83
CA THR A 158 26.84 25.41 -13.92
C THR A 158 26.83 23.99 -14.42
N TYR A 159 27.54 23.75 -15.51
CA TYR A 159 27.58 22.46 -16.18
C TYR A 159 29.00 22.09 -16.57
N ALA A 160 29.35 20.82 -16.36
CA ALA A 160 30.60 20.26 -16.86
C ALA A 160 30.35 18.89 -17.48
N GLU A 161 31.10 18.57 -18.54
CA GLU A 161 31.16 17.21 -19.05
C GLU A 161 31.94 16.32 -18.06
N PRO A 162 31.54 15.05 -17.83
CA PRO A 162 32.14 14.18 -16.83
C PRO A 162 33.66 14.07 -16.93
N ASP A 163 34.19 13.83 -18.13
CA ASP A 163 35.64 13.65 -18.35
C ASP A 163 36.43 14.93 -18.05
N ALA A 164 35.87 16.09 -18.44
CA ALA A 164 36.49 17.39 -18.19
C ALA A 164 36.49 17.74 -16.70
N TRP A 165 35.40 17.42 -16.00
CA TRP A 165 35.28 17.65 -14.56
C TRP A 165 36.24 16.76 -13.76
N VAL A 166 36.32 15.47 -14.08
CA VAL A 166 37.31 14.54 -13.48
C VAL A 166 38.74 15.01 -13.76
N ALA A 167 39.05 15.45 -14.98
CA ALA A 167 40.37 15.98 -15.32
C ALA A 167 40.73 17.26 -14.54
N SER A 168 39.74 18.00 -14.04
CA SER A 168 39.95 19.19 -13.21
C SER A 168 40.24 18.89 -11.73
N GLY A 169 40.18 17.62 -11.33
CA GLY A 169 40.27 17.18 -9.93
C GLY A 169 38.96 17.39 -9.15
N GLU A 170 37.81 17.16 -9.81
CA GLU A 170 36.49 17.19 -9.18
C GLU A 170 36.22 18.48 -8.39
N ARG A 171 36.51 19.64 -9.00
CA ARG A 171 36.33 20.93 -8.33
C ARG A 171 34.85 21.24 -8.11
N LEU A 172 34.51 21.65 -6.89
CA LEU A 172 33.16 21.99 -6.48
C LEU A 172 32.98 23.50 -6.49
N SER A 173 32.03 23.99 -7.28
CA SER A 173 31.71 25.42 -7.41
C SER A 173 30.39 25.80 -6.75
N CYS A 174 29.58 24.81 -6.39
CA CYS A 174 28.25 24.96 -5.81
C CYS A 174 28.10 24.14 -4.53
N THR A 175 27.22 24.59 -3.65
CA THR A 175 26.82 23.86 -2.44
C THR A 175 26.23 22.49 -2.78
N VAL A 176 25.44 22.40 -3.86
CA VAL A 176 24.91 21.13 -4.37
C VAL A 176 25.51 20.84 -5.74
N THR A 177 26.11 19.66 -5.89
CA THR A 177 26.60 19.14 -7.18
C THR A 177 25.91 17.81 -7.50
N LEU A 178 25.23 17.74 -8.64
CA LEU A 178 24.63 16.51 -9.15
C LEU A 178 25.55 15.89 -10.19
N VAL A 179 25.81 14.59 -10.11
CA VAL A 179 26.79 13.91 -10.95
C VAL A 179 26.19 12.68 -11.61
N ASP A 180 26.18 12.70 -12.94
CA ASP A 180 25.96 11.57 -13.83
C ASP A 180 27.26 11.31 -14.61
N ALA A 181 28.20 10.62 -13.97
CA ALA A 181 29.55 10.41 -14.50
C ALA A 181 29.67 9.22 -15.47
N GLY A 182 28.57 8.54 -15.78
CA GLY A 182 28.58 7.34 -16.64
C GLY A 182 29.60 6.30 -16.16
N ALA A 183 30.52 5.91 -17.04
CA ALA A 183 31.56 4.92 -16.74
C ALA A 183 32.56 5.36 -15.66
N ALA A 184 32.71 6.67 -15.41
CA ALA A 184 33.62 7.21 -14.40
C ALA A 184 33.02 7.23 -12.98
N SER A 185 31.76 6.80 -12.81
CA SER A 185 31.03 6.88 -11.52
C SER A 185 31.79 6.24 -10.36
N ASP A 186 32.37 5.05 -10.55
CA ASP A 186 33.08 4.35 -9.47
C ASP A 186 34.35 5.08 -9.03
N ARG A 187 35.07 5.69 -9.97
CA ARG A 187 36.23 6.54 -9.67
C ARG A 187 35.80 7.77 -8.87
N VAL A 188 34.80 8.50 -9.37
CA VAL A 188 34.27 9.70 -8.71
C VAL A 188 33.78 9.40 -7.29
N ILE A 189 33.08 8.28 -7.10
CA ILE A 189 32.63 7.84 -5.77
C ILE A 189 33.81 7.64 -4.82
N THR A 190 34.89 7.01 -5.31
CA THR A 190 36.09 6.74 -4.49
C THR A 190 36.81 8.03 -4.12
N ASP A 191 36.98 8.93 -5.09
CA ASP A 191 37.71 10.18 -4.93
C ASP A 191 36.96 11.15 -3.99
N LEU A 192 35.63 11.23 -4.08
CA LEU A 192 34.81 12.08 -3.22
C LEU A 192 34.60 11.53 -1.82
N ALA A 193 34.57 10.20 -1.63
CA ALA A 193 34.42 9.60 -0.30
C ALA A 193 35.60 9.94 0.63
N GLY A 194 36.79 10.17 0.07
CA GLY A 194 37.98 10.57 0.83
C GLY A 194 38.06 12.06 1.18
N ARG A 195 37.03 12.87 0.90
CA ARG A 195 37.00 14.31 1.18
C ARG A 195 36.18 14.63 2.43
N ASP A 196 36.80 15.30 3.40
CA ASP A 196 36.14 15.70 4.65
C ASP A 196 35.20 16.91 4.48
N ASP A 197 35.37 17.70 3.41
CA ASP A 197 34.55 18.87 3.07
C ASP A 197 33.26 18.52 2.31
N VAL A 198 33.04 17.23 2.04
CA VAL A 198 31.95 16.73 1.18
C VAL A 198 31.09 15.71 1.92
N THR A 199 29.77 15.93 1.94
CA THR A 199 28.82 14.84 2.19
C THR A 199 28.46 14.20 0.85
N LEU A 200 28.97 13.00 0.61
CA LEU A 200 28.72 12.24 -0.61
C LEU A 200 27.45 11.41 -0.45
N LEU A 201 26.49 11.61 -1.35
CA LEU A 201 25.31 10.76 -1.54
C LEU A 201 25.53 9.92 -2.81
N VAL A 202 25.27 8.62 -2.72
CA VAL A 202 25.27 7.71 -3.87
C VAL A 202 23.88 7.11 -4.01
N SER A 203 23.30 7.22 -5.20
CA SER A 203 21.97 6.71 -5.51
C SER A 203 21.98 5.92 -6.80
N GLY A 204 21.43 4.71 -6.79
CA GLY A 204 21.03 4.03 -8.01
C GLY A 204 19.93 4.85 -8.71
N MET A 205 20.01 5.00 -10.04
CA MET A 205 19.11 5.85 -10.83
C MET A 205 18.37 5.05 -11.89
N GLY A 206 17.12 4.68 -11.58
CA GLY A 206 16.25 3.93 -12.51
C GLY A 206 16.91 2.64 -13.06
N PRO A 207 16.22 1.91 -13.93
CA PRO A 207 16.89 0.91 -14.76
C PRO A 207 17.73 1.62 -15.84
N ALA A 208 18.70 0.90 -16.41
CA ALA A 208 19.34 1.33 -17.65
C ALA A 208 18.30 1.50 -18.78
N ALA A 209 18.57 2.36 -19.76
CA ALA A 209 17.68 2.53 -20.90
C ALA A 209 17.44 1.19 -21.62
N GLY A 210 16.18 0.84 -21.85
CA GLY A 210 15.78 -0.44 -22.46
C GLY A 210 15.81 -1.65 -21.52
N SER A 211 16.07 -1.47 -20.23
CA SER A 211 15.99 -2.54 -19.22
C SER A 211 14.64 -2.56 -18.52
N ASP A 212 14.05 -3.76 -18.39
CA ASP A 212 12.83 -3.99 -17.62
C ASP A 212 13.09 -4.18 -16.11
N ASP A 213 14.35 -4.15 -15.66
CA ASP A 213 14.77 -4.52 -14.30
C ASP A 213 13.98 -3.77 -13.20
N PRO A 214 13.07 -4.48 -12.48
CA PRO A 214 12.22 -3.89 -11.46
C PRO A 214 12.96 -3.61 -10.14
N ALA A 215 14.29 -3.70 -10.08
CA ALA A 215 15.00 -3.48 -8.84
C ALA A 215 14.94 -2.03 -8.36
N MET A 216 14.98 -1.88 -7.02
CA MET A 216 15.21 -0.60 -6.36
C MET A 216 16.71 -0.26 -6.44
N GLY A 217 17.06 1.03 -6.35
CA GLY A 217 18.45 1.47 -6.37
C GLY A 217 19.11 1.29 -5.00
N VAL A 218 20.43 1.08 -4.98
CA VAL A 218 21.24 1.26 -3.77
C VAL A 218 21.21 2.73 -3.38
N PHE A 219 21.17 3.02 -2.08
CA PHE A 219 21.36 4.36 -1.56
C PHE A 219 22.29 4.35 -0.36
N TYR A 220 23.28 5.23 -0.34
CA TYR A 220 24.03 5.53 0.87
C TYR A 220 24.56 6.95 0.86
N ARG A 221 24.92 7.43 2.04
CA ARG A 221 25.74 8.63 2.20
C ARG A 221 26.86 8.41 3.20
N VAL A 222 27.98 9.09 2.99
CA VAL A 222 29.17 9.08 3.85
C VAL A 222 29.53 10.51 4.26
N GLY A 223 30.35 10.67 5.30
CA GLY A 223 30.60 11.98 5.91
C GLY A 223 29.42 12.46 6.74
N THR A 224 28.78 11.54 7.50
CA THR A 224 27.68 11.86 8.43
C THR A 224 28.11 11.68 9.89
N THR A 225 27.29 12.12 10.85
CA THR A 225 27.64 12.04 12.27
C THR A 225 27.14 10.78 12.98
N LEU A 226 26.28 9.99 12.33
CA LEU A 226 25.62 8.83 12.95
C LEU A 226 25.48 7.70 11.92
N PRO A 227 26.00 6.50 12.19
CA PRO A 227 25.84 5.38 11.30
C PRO A 227 24.46 4.73 11.46
N GLY A 228 23.90 4.19 10.38
CA GLY A 228 22.66 3.42 10.46
C GLY A 228 21.88 3.29 9.16
N PHE A 229 20.62 2.88 9.28
CA PHE A 229 19.73 2.69 8.12
C PHE A 229 18.83 3.91 7.92
N VAL A 230 18.78 4.41 6.68
CA VAL A 230 17.99 5.60 6.35
C VAL A 230 16.48 5.32 6.34
N THR A 231 15.68 6.31 6.68
CA THR A 231 14.22 6.29 6.62
C THR A 231 13.71 7.70 6.34
N SER A 232 12.42 7.82 6.02
CA SER A 232 11.75 9.12 5.85
C SER A 232 10.30 9.03 6.30
N ALA A 233 9.65 10.16 6.58
CA ALA A 233 8.22 10.18 6.88
C ALA A 233 7.35 9.72 5.67
N SER A 234 7.92 9.76 4.46
CA SER A 234 7.29 9.30 3.22
C SER A 234 7.13 7.78 3.18
N THR A 235 8.15 7.03 3.62
CA THR A 235 8.12 5.56 3.61
C THR A 235 7.77 4.98 4.96
N ARG A 236 8.28 5.56 6.06
CA ARG A 236 8.24 5.00 7.42
C ARG A 236 8.81 3.58 7.47
N ARG A 237 9.84 3.33 6.68
CA ARG A 237 10.49 2.03 6.54
C ARG A 237 11.99 2.17 6.69
N GLU A 238 12.53 1.38 7.60
CA GLU A 238 13.97 1.25 7.77
C GLU A 238 14.64 0.79 6.46
N GLY A 239 15.66 1.52 6.06
CA GLY A 239 16.47 1.27 4.87
C GLY A 239 15.73 1.46 3.53
N ILE A 240 14.57 2.14 3.51
CA ILE A 240 13.85 2.44 2.28
C ILE A 240 13.47 3.92 2.22
N VAL A 241 13.93 4.61 1.18
CA VAL A 241 13.62 6.02 0.91
C VAL A 241 13.13 6.19 -0.54
N THR A 242 12.64 7.37 -0.88
CA THR A 242 12.21 7.72 -2.25
C THR A 242 13.12 8.79 -2.85
N LEU A 243 13.20 8.88 -4.19
CA LEU A 243 13.96 9.96 -4.85
C LEU A 243 13.47 11.36 -4.45
N THR A 244 12.18 11.50 -4.14
CA THR A 244 11.63 12.77 -3.65
C THR A 244 12.15 13.12 -2.25
N ASP A 245 12.47 12.12 -1.42
CA ASP A 245 13.15 12.36 -0.12
C ASP A 245 14.59 12.84 -0.35
N VAL A 246 15.30 12.27 -1.32
CA VAL A 246 16.63 12.75 -1.73
C VAL A 246 16.55 14.20 -2.26
N THR A 247 15.48 14.53 -3.00
CA THR A 247 15.25 15.92 -3.43
C THR A 247 15.07 16.85 -2.24
N ARG A 248 14.27 16.43 -1.25
CA ARG A 248 14.01 17.20 -0.03
C ARG A 248 15.32 17.45 0.72
N GLU A 249 16.15 16.42 0.86
CA GLU A 249 17.47 16.50 1.49
C GLU A 249 18.36 17.56 0.82
N LEU A 250 18.47 17.52 -0.52
CA LEU A 250 19.28 18.47 -1.28
C LEU A 250 18.80 19.93 -1.13
N VAL A 251 17.50 20.14 -0.97
CA VAL A 251 16.91 21.48 -0.82
C VAL A 251 17.12 22.07 0.58
N ASP A 252 17.22 21.22 1.60
CA ASP A 252 17.47 21.63 2.98
C ASP A 252 18.94 21.95 3.27
N VAL A 253 19.85 21.57 2.37
CA VAL A 253 21.26 21.95 2.44
C VAL A 253 21.39 23.48 2.55
N GLY A 254 22.01 23.95 3.63
CA GLY A 254 22.22 25.38 3.90
C GLY A 254 21.02 26.14 4.50
N ARG A 255 19.85 25.51 4.67
CA ARG A 255 18.70 26.11 5.38
C ARG A 255 18.48 25.56 6.78
N GLY A 256 18.97 24.35 7.05
CA GLY A 256 18.55 23.55 8.20
C GLY A 256 17.13 23.02 8.01
N SER A 257 16.81 21.90 8.64
CA SER A 257 15.56 21.12 8.47
C SER A 257 14.25 21.83 8.87
N SER A 258 14.26 23.14 9.15
CA SER A 258 13.13 23.89 9.72
C SER A 258 12.35 24.76 8.72
N SER A 259 12.85 24.97 7.50
CA SER A 259 12.13 25.73 6.46
C SER A 259 11.29 24.79 5.59
N ALA A 260 9.99 24.73 5.83
CA ALA A 260 9.08 23.89 5.06
C ALA A 260 9.01 24.32 3.58
N VAL A 261 9.41 23.43 2.67
CA VAL A 261 9.24 23.61 1.22
C VAL A 261 8.00 22.84 0.76
N ASN A 262 6.86 23.53 0.69
CA ASN A 262 5.55 22.92 0.38
C ASN A 262 5.42 22.36 -1.06
N THR A 263 6.42 22.55 -1.92
CA THR A 263 6.39 22.15 -3.34
C THR A 263 6.97 20.75 -3.60
N ILE A 264 7.58 20.11 -2.60
CA ILE A 264 8.26 18.80 -2.71
C ILE A 264 7.44 17.74 -1.97
N ASP A 265 7.23 16.58 -2.58
CA ASP A 265 6.43 15.50 -1.96
C ASP A 265 7.22 14.64 -0.96
N GLY A 266 8.55 14.69 -1.03
CA GLY A 266 9.44 13.96 -0.12
C GLY A 266 9.56 14.60 1.25
N SER A 267 10.15 13.84 2.17
CA SER A 267 10.39 14.23 3.56
C SER A 267 11.89 14.22 3.87
N PRO A 268 12.36 15.03 4.85
CA PRO A 268 13.76 14.99 5.28
C PRO A 268 14.21 13.58 5.67
N LEU A 269 15.48 13.27 5.42
CA LEU A 269 16.02 11.98 5.80
C LEU A 269 16.23 11.91 7.32
N ALA A 270 15.89 10.74 7.87
CA ALA A 270 16.19 10.36 9.24
C ALA A 270 16.92 9.03 9.22
N VAL A 271 17.55 8.67 10.34
CA VAL A 271 18.33 7.44 10.49
C VAL A 271 17.82 6.64 11.67
N TYR A 272 17.77 5.32 11.53
CA TYR A 272 17.76 4.40 12.66
C TYR A 272 19.20 4.06 13.01
N PRO A 273 19.77 4.62 14.09
CA PRO A 273 21.17 4.39 14.42
C PRO A 273 21.44 2.91 14.64
N ALA A 274 22.47 2.39 13.99
CA ALA A 274 22.85 1.00 14.09
C ALA A 274 24.33 0.84 13.79
N ASP A 275 24.97 -0.13 14.45
CA ASP A 275 26.33 -0.53 14.12
C ASP A 275 26.32 -1.21 12.74
N LEU A 276 26.90 -0.53 11.75
CA LEU A 276 26.91 -1.04 10.39
C LEU A 276 27.99 -2.10 10.19
N SER A 277 27.68 -3.08 9.35
CA SER A 277 28.65 -4.02 8.82
C SER A 277 28.29 -4.34 7.37
N LEU A 278 29.28 -4.62 6.53
CA LEU A 278 29.01 -4.98 5.13
C LEU A 278 27.98 -6.12 4.98
N PRO A 279 28.03 -7.22 5.77
CA PRO A 279 27.01 -8.26 5.69
C PRO A 279 25.61 -7.78 6.06
N ALA A 280 25.47 -6.86 7.03
CA ALA A 280 24.19 -6.28 7.40
C ALA A 280 23.62 -5.41 6.27
N ILE A 281 24.46 -4.57 5.66
CA ILE A 281 24.09 -3.73 4.52
C ILE A 281 23.66 -4.60 3.33
N GLU A 282 24.47 -5.58 2.95
CA GLU A 282 24.13 -6.49 1.84
C GLU A 282 22.87 -7.32 2.13
N GLY A 283 22.69 -7.73 3.38
CA GLY A 283 21.48 -8.41 3.84
C GLY A 283 20.24 -7.55 3.68
N GLN A 284 20.33 -6.27 4.04
CA GLN A 284 19.24 -5.29 3.92
C GLN A 284 18.86 -5.03 2.46
N VAL A 285 19.83 -4.78 1.58
CA VAL A 285 19.58 -4.60 0.13
C VAL A 285 18.92 -5.85 -0.47
N ARG A 286 19.40 -7.05 -0.11
CA ARG A 286 18.85 -8.33 -0.58
C ARG A 286 17.43 -8.57 -0.07
N GLU A 287 17.16 -8.23 1.19
CA GLU A 287 15.82 -8.34 1.79
C GLU A 287 14.82 -7.46 1.04
N VAL A 288 15.14 -6.19 0.79
CA VAL A 288 14.26 -5.27 0.06
C VAL A 288 14.01 -5.73 -1.37
N ALA A 289 15.04 -6.23 -2.06
CA ALA A 289 14.87 -6.84 -3.38
C ALA A 289 13.92 -8.05 -3.33
N ALA A 290 14.10 -8.95 -2.36
CA ALA A 290 13.27 -10.14 -2.20
C ALA A 290 11.80 -9.81 -1.93
N LEU A 291 11.50 -8.73 -1.20
CA LEU A 291 10.13 -8.23 -1.02
C LEU A 291 9.41 -7.94 -2.34
N SER A 292 10.15 -7.55 -3.39
CA SER A 292 9.60 -7.30 -4.72
C SER A 292 9.63 -8.55 -5.61
N ASP A 293 10.79 -9.20 -5.71
CA ASP A 293 10.99 -10.25 -6.72
C ASP A 293 10.43 -11.59 -6.29
N ALA A 294 10.75 -12.03 -5.07
CA ALA A 294 10.29 -13.33 -4.59
C ALA A 294 8.79 -13.36 -4.25
N SER A 295 8.18 -12.20 -4.02
CA SER A 295 6.72 -12.09 -3.86
C SER A 295 5.97 -12.61 -5.10
N VAL A 296 6.54 -12.48 -6.31
CA VAL A 296 5.97 -13.03 -7.55
C VAL A 296 5.81 -14.54 -7.45
N THR A 297 6.82 -15.24 -6.96
CA THR A 297 6.75 -16.69 -6.71
C THR A 297 5.65 -17.02 -5.70
N GLY A 298 5.51 -16.22 -4.63
CA GLY A 298 4.41 -16.36 -3.68
C GLY A 298 3.02 -16.20 -4.33
N TYR A 299 2.84 -15.19 -5.19
CA TYR A 299 1.61 -14.99 -5.94
C TYR A 299 1.32 -16.15 -6.91
N LEU A 300 2.34 -16.66 -7.60
CA LEU A 300 2.20 -17.83 -8.48
C LEU A 300 1.84 -19.10 -7.70
N ALA A 301 2.46 -19.31 -6.53
CA ALA A 301 2.13 -20.43 -5.65
C ALA A 301 0.69 -20.33 -5.12
N LEU A 302 0.23 -19.13 -4.76
CA LEU A 302 -1.16 -18.87 -4.39
C LEU A 302 -2.12 -19.12 -5.55
N ALA A 303 -1.80 -18.63 -6.75
CA ALA A 303 -2.62 -18.80 -7.93
C ALA A 303 -2.73 -20.28 -8.33
N GLY A 304 -1.62 -21.01 -8.34
CA GLY A 304 -1.57 -22.44 -8.64
C GLY A 304 -2.37 -23.28 -7.63
N GLY A 305 -2.08 -23.13 -6.34
CA GLY A 305 -2.80 -23.87 -5.30
C GLY A 305 -4.27 -23.45 -5.19
N GLY A 306 -4.58 -22.17 -5.35
CA GLY A 306 -5.95 -21.65 -5.39
C GLY A 306 -6.75 -22.21 -6.56
N THR A 307 -6.13 -22.29 -7.75
CA THR A 307 -6.74 -22.91 -8.94
C THR A 307 -7.03 -24.39 -8.70
N LEU A 308 -6.07 -25.15 -8.15
CA LEU A 308 -6.27 -26.55 -7.80
C LEU A 308 -7.44 -26.73 -6.82
N LEU A 309 -7.48 -25.93 -5.74
CA LEU A 309 -8.56 -25.98 -4.76
C LEU A 309 -9.92 -25.60 -5.38
N ALA A 310 -9.96 -24.63 -6.28
CA ALA A 310 -11.17 -24.25 -7.01
C ALA A 310 -11.67 -25.39 -7.91
N LEU A 311 -10.78 -26.05 -8.66
CA LEU A 311 -11.11 -27.22 -9.48
C LEU A 311 -11.64 -28.37 -8.60
N LEU A 312 -11.01 -28.64 -7.46
CA LEU A 312 -11.48 -29.62 -6.49
C LEU A 312 -12.87 -29.26 -5.94
N ALA A 313 -13.12 -28.00 -5.60
CA ALA A 313 -14.44 -27.53 -5.18
C ALA A 313 -15.48 -27.75 -6.29
N LEU A 314 -15.16 -27.47 -7.56
CA LEU A 314 -16.04 -27.70 -8.71
C LEU A 314 -16.34 -29.20 -8.90
N VAL A 315 -15.34 -30.08 -8.79
CA VAL A 315 -15.54 -31.54 -8.80
C VAL A 315 -16.45 -31.96 -7.64
N GLY A 316 -16.27 -31.36 -6.47
CA GLY A 316 -17.13 -31.57 -5.31
C GLY A 316 -18.58 -31.15 -5.59
N VAL A 317 -18.81 -29.99 -6.23
CA VAL A 317 -20.13 -29.54 -6.67
C VAL A 317 -20.75 -30.52 -7.68
N TRP A 318 -19.99 -30.90 -8.71
CA TRP A 318 -20.44 -31.82 -9.76
C TRP A 318 -20.81 -33.20 -9.21
N ARG A 319 -19.99 -33.74 -8.31
CA ARG A 319 -20.25 -35.01 -7.60
C ARG A 319 -21.21 -34.87 -6.40
N ARG A 320 -21.78 -33.68 -6.18
CA ARG A 320 -22.66 -33.35 -5.03
C ARG A 320 -22.04 -33.64 -3.66
N ARG A 321 -20.71 -33.64 -3.55
CA ARG A 321 -19.93 -33.77 -2.30
C ARG A 321 -19.65 -32.40 -1.69
N TRP A 322 -20.69 -31.77 -1.16
CA TRP A 322 -20.70 -30.38 -0.69
C TRP A 322 -19.72 -30.02 0.45
N LEU A 323 -19.15 -31.02 1.13
CA LEU A 323 -18.10 -30.78 2.14
C LEU A 323 -16.86 -30.12 1.53
N LEU A 324 -16.44 -30.55 0.34
CA LEU A 324 -15.24 -30.04 -0.32
C LEU A 324 -15.35 -28.55 -0.67
N PRO A 325 -16.38 -28.07 -1.41
CA PRO A 325 -16.56 -26.64 -1.65
C PRO A 325 -16.77 -25.82 -0.36
N GLU A 326 -17.43 -26.37 0.67
CA GLU A 326 -17.54 -25.70 1.98
C GLU A 326 -16.15 -25.46 2.59
N ARG A 327 -15.24 -26.44 2.56
CA ARG A 327 -13.88 -26.29 3.11
C ARG A 327 -13.03 -25.31 2.31
N VAL A 328 -13.06 -25.39 0.99
CA VAL A 328 -12.32 -24.47 0.11
C VAL A 328 -12.81 -23.02 0.30
N LEU A 329 -14.12 -22.80 0.40
CA LEU A 329 -14.67 -21.46 0.63
C LEU A 329 -14.48 -20.97 2.08
N THR A 330 -14.36 -21.88 3.06
CA THR A 330 -13.92 -21.48 4.41
C THR A 330 -12.51 -20.90 4.36
N LEU A 331 -11.59 -21.55 3.64
CA LEU A 331 -10.24 -21.04 3.41
C LEU A 331 -10.27 -19.67 2.73
N GLY A 332 -11.11 -19.49 1.72
CA GLY A 332 -11.28 -18.19 1.04
C GLY A 332 -11.67 -17.06 1.99
N SER A 333 -12.40 -17.34 3.08
CA SER A 333 -12.81 -16.31 4.05
C SER A 333 -11.67 -15.78 4.92
N VAL A 334 -10.54 -16.46 4.96
CA VAL A 334 -9.31 -16.04 5.68
C VAL A 334 -8.13 -15.79 4.74
N LEU A 335 -8.28 -15.99 3.43
CA LEU A 335 -7.21 -15.89 2.43
C LEU A 335 -6.48 -14.55 2.51
N LEU A 336 -7.21 -13.43 2.46
CA LEU A 336 -6.60 -12.09 2.44
C LEU A 336 -5.91 -11.76 3.77
N ALA A 337 -6.49 -12.17 4.90
CA ALA A 337 -5.81 -12.06 6.20
C ALA A 337 -4.54 -12.93 6.25
N GLY A 338 -4.57 -14.13 5.65
CA GLY A 338 -3.39 -14.99 5.54
C GLY A 338 -2.28 -14.38 4.68
N MET A 339 -2.65 -13.67 3.60
CA MET A 339 -1.70 -12.89 2.79
C MET A 339 -1.07 -11.75 3.61
N MET A 340 -1.86 -11.01 4.40
CA MET A 340 -1.34 -9.97 5.30
C MET A 340 -0.31 -10.55 6.29
N PHE A 341 -0.65 -11.67 6.95
CA PHE A 341 0.21 -12.31 7.95
C PHE A 341 1.53 -12.87 7.41
N THR A 342 1.72 -12.97 6.09
CA THR A 342 3.03 -13.33 5.55
C THR A 342 4.12 -12.35 6.00
N GLY A 343 3.78 -11.07 6.21
CA GLY A 343 4.74 -10.08 6.70
C GLY A 343 5.07 -10.18 8.19
N ALA A 344 4.39 -11.05 8.95
CA ALA A 344 4.82 -11.38 10.31
C ALA A 344 6.03 -12.34 10.33
N VAL A 345 6.38 -12.94 9.19
CA VAL A 345 7.50 -13.87 9.05
C VAL A 345 8.57 -13.22 8.19
N PRO A 346 9.86 -13.20 8.61
CA PRO A 346 10.94 -12.60 7.84
C PRO A 346 11.39 -13.49 6.67
N TRP A 347 10.46 -13.91 5.81
CA TRP A 347 10.71 -14.81 4.69
C TRP A 347 11.72 -14.22 3.68
N ALA A 348 11.77 -12.89 3.56
CA ALA A 348 12.67 -12.19 2.66
C ALA A 348 14.15 -12.32 3.06
N ARG A 349 14.43 -12.58 4.35
CA ARG A 349 15.80 -12.84 4.87
C ARG A 349 16.27 -14.28 4.69
N SER A 350 15.40 -15.18 4.20
CA SER A 350 15.75 -16.59 4.04
C SER A 350 16.72 -16.82 2.86
N ALA A 351 17.40 -17.97 2.86
CA ALA A 351 18.27 -18.35 1.74
C ALA A 351 17.51 -18.58 0.42
N SER A 352 16.22 -18.93 0.51
CA SER A 352 15.33 -19.15 -0.65
C SER A 352 14.00 -18.40 -0.48
N PRO A 353 13.98 -17.06 -0.64
CA PRO A 353 12.82 -16.22 -0.32
C PRO A 353 11.53 -16.64 -1.03
N GLY A 354 11.63 -17.07 -2.29
CA GLY A 354 10.46 -17.52 -3.07
C GLY A 354 9.82 -18.80 -2.52
N LEU A 355 10.63 -19.75 -2.05
CA LEU A 355 10.13 -20.96 -1.39
C LEU A 355 9.58 -20.61 0.00
N ALA A 356 10.33 -19.80 0.76
CA ALA A 356 9.94 -19.40 2.12
C ALA A 356 8.60 -18.67 2.12
N VAL A 357 8.37 -17.69 1.23
CA VAL A 357 7.08 -16.99 1.15
C VAL A 357 5.94 -17.91 0.73
N SER A 358 6.21 -18.87 -0.17
CA SER A 358 5.22 -19.84 -0.63
C SER A 358 4.79 -20.79 0.49
N VAL A 359 5.75 -21.27 1.29
CA VAL A 359 5.48 -22.10 2.47
C VAL A 359 4.77 -21.29 3.55
N THR A 360 5.24 -20.08 3.83
CA THR A 360 4.64 -19.18 4.83
C THR A 360 3.18 -18.89 4.48
N VAL A 361 2.87 -18.49 3.25
CA VAL A 361 1.50 -18.10 2.89
C VAL A 361 0.52 -19.26 3.01
N TRP A 362 0.87 -20.44 2.47
CA TRP A 362 0.01 -21.62 2.58
C TRP A 362 -0.08 -22.16 4.00
N GLY A 363 1.02 -22.11 4.77
CA GLY A 363 1.06 -22.48 6.18
C GLY A 363 0.14 -21.61 7.02
N VAL A 364 0.27 -20.30 6.91
CA VAL A 364 -0.59 -19.31 7.61
C VAL A 364 -2.05 -19.49 7.23
N ILE A 365 -2.37 -19.56 5.93
CA ILE A 365 -3.75 -19.78 5.45
C ILE A 365 -4.33 -21.08 6.04
N THR A 366 -3.54 -22.14 6.09
CA THR A 366 -3.97 -23.42 6.68
C THR A 366 -4.26 -23.27 8.16
N VAL A 367 -3.35 -22.65 8.93
CA VAL A 367 -3.54 -22.38 10.37
C VAL A 367 -4.80 -21.56 10.61
N LEU A 368 -4.99 -20.46 9.87
CA LEU A 368 -6.18 -19.61 10.00
C LEU A 368 -7.47 -20.34 9.60
N THR A 369 -7.40 -21.22 8.60
CA THR A 369 -8.55 -22.05 8.20
C THR A 369 -8.92 -23.04 9.29
N LEU A 370 -7.94 -23.71 9.90
CA LEU A 370 -8.15 -24.62 11.03
C LEU A 370 -8.71 -23.87 12.24
N ALA A 371 -8.18 -22.68 12.54
CA ALA A 371 -8.71 -21.80 13.57
C ALA A 371 -10.17 -21.38 13.28
N ALA A 372 -10.50 -21.03 12.03
CA ALA A 372 -11.87 -20.70 11.63
C ALA A 372 -12.83 -21.89 11.81
N LEU A 373 -12.38 -23.10 11.47
CA LEU A 373 -13.15 -24.33 11.67
C LEU A 373 -13.33 -24.65 13.17
N GLY A 374 -12.28 -24.47 13.99
CA GLY A 374 -12.34 -24.64 15.43
C GLY A 374 -13.28 -23.63 16.11
N LEU A 375 -13.11 -22.35 15.78
CA LEU A 375 -13.94 -21.25 16.29
C LEU A 375 -15.40 -21.39 15.86
N SER A 376 -15.64 -21.86 14.62
CA SER A 376 -16.97 -22.19 14.13
C SER A 376 -17.67 -23.23 15.00
N ARG A 377 -16.96 -24.29 15.41
CA ARG A 377 -17.49 -25.31 16.33
C ARG A 377 -17.72 -24.74 17.73
N LEU A 378 -16.75 -23.99 18.26
CA LEU A 378 -16.80 -23.41 19.59
C LEU A 378 -17.99 -22.44 19.76
N LEU A 379 -18.14 -21.51 18.83
CA LEU A 379 -19.20 -20.49 18.86
C LEU A 379 -20.50 -20.95 18.21
N ARG A 380 -20.53 -22.15 17.63
CA ARG A 380 -21.66 -22.72 16.87
C ARG A 380 -22.15 -21.75 15.77
N VAL A 381 -21.21 -21.12 15.08
CA VAL A 381 -21.46 -20.22 13.94
C VAL A 381 -20.97 -20.87 12.65
N PRO A 382 -21.49 -20.48 11.46
CA PRO A 382 -20.99 -21.01 10.20
C PRO A 382 -19.49 -20.73 10.02
N PRO A 383 -18.70 -21.66 9.44
CA PRO A 383 -17.28 -21.47 9.16
C PRO A 383 -16.87 -20.14 8.51
N PRO A 384 -17.57 -19.62 7.47
CA PRO A 384 -17.17 -18.37 6.83
C PRO A 384 -17.39 -17.15 7.73
N ILE A 385 -18.29 -17.24 8.72
CA ILE A 385 -18.50 -16.19 9.72
C ILE A 385 -17.36 -16.20 10.75
N ALA A 386 -16.93 -17.39 11.17
CA ALA A 386 -15.76 -17.52 12.04
C ALA A 386 -14.49 -17.01 11.34
N GLY A 387 -14.31 -17.32 10.05
CA GLY A 387 -13.22 -16.77 9.23
C GLY A 387 -13.30 -15.25 9.06
N ALA A 388 -14.51 -14.68 8.94
CA ALA A 388 -14.69 -13.23 8.94
C ALA A 388 -14.34 -12.57 10.28
N VAL A 389 -14.65 -13.21 11.40
CA VAL A 389 -14.21 -12.74 12.73
C VAL A 389 -12.70 -12.75 12.82
N ILE A 390 -12.04 -13.85 12.43
CA ILE A 390 -10.58 -13.97 12.44
C ILE A 390 -9.95 -12.89 11.55
N SER A 391 -10.47 -12.70 10.34
CA SER A 391 -9.95 -11.69 9.41
C SER A 391 -10.13 -10.27 9.94
N ALA A 392 -11.33 -9.92 10.43
CA ALA A 392 -11.59 -8.59 10.99
C ALA A 392 -10.72 -8.31 12.22
N VAL A 393 -10.50 -9.30 13.10
CA VAL A 393 -9.61 -9.17 14.24
C VAL A 393 -8.15 -9.03 13.79
N ALA A 394 -7.70 -9.83 12.83
CA ALA A 394 -6.34 -9.77 12.30
C ALA A 394 -5.99 -8.37 11.77
N PHE A 395 -6.82 -7.82 10.89
CA PHE A 395 -6.63 -6.46 10.37
C PHE A 395 -6.72 -5.41 11.49
N THR A 396 -7.65 -5.55 12.45
CA THR A 396 -7.75 -4.60 13.56
C THR A 396 -6.50 -4.61 14.43
N VAL A 397 -5.92 -5.79 14.70
CA VAL A 397 -4.69 -5.95 15.49
C VAL A 397 -3.50 -5.34 14.76
N ASP A 398 -3.34 -5.63 13.47
CA ASP A 398 -2.26 -5.07 12.66
C ASP A 398 -2.35 -3.54 12.60
N ALA A 399 -3.53 -2.97 12.30
CA ALA A 399 -3.74 -1.53 12.32
C ALA A 399 -3.43 -0.90 13.68
N ALA A 400 -3.90 -1.51 14.78
CA ALA A 400 -3.63 -1.03 16.13
C ALA A 400 -2.12 -1.00 16.44
N LEU A 401 -1.36 -1.97 15.94
CA LEU A 401 0.09 -2.04 16.08
C LEU A 401 0.85 -1.07 15.14
N GLY A 402 0.15 -0.34 14.27
CA GLY A 402 0.76 0.58 13.29
C GLY A 402 1.10 -0.07 11.94
N GLY A 403 0.53 -1.25 11.66
CA GLY A 403 0.73 -1.99 10.40
C GLY A 403 2.06 -2.73 10.26
N PRO A 404 2.62 -3.38 11.31
CA PRO A 404 3.93 -4.04 11.23
C PRO A 404 3.97 -5.18 10.22
N PHE A 405 2.83 -5.79 9.86
CA PHE A 405 2.81 -6.90 8.90
C PHE A 405 2.77 -6.42 7.45
N GLU A 406 2.32 -5.20 7.17
CA GLU A 406 2.15 -4.74 5.79
C GLU A 406 3.42 -4.65 4.95
N PRO A 407 4.60 -4.25 5.48
CA PRO A 407 5.82 -4.17 4.67
C PRO A 407 6.26 -5.48 4.02
N GLY A 408 6.05 -6.60 4.72
CA GLY A 408 6.41 -7.95 4.27
C GLY A 408 5.25 -8.76 3.70
N SER A 409 4.06 -8.16 3.58
CA SER A 409 2.85 -8.90 3.22
C SER A 409 2.69 -9.11 1.71
N LEU A 410 2.15 -10.26 1.32
CA LEU A 410 1.64 -10.49 -0.04
C LEU A 410 0.32 -9.76 -0.31
N LEU A 411 -0.26 -9.04 0.66
CA LEU A 411 -1.45 -8.23 0.43
C LEU A 411 -1.10 -6.79 0.03
N ASN A 412 0.06 -6.31 0.47
CA ASN A 412 0.55 -4.97 0.18
C ASN A 412 1.19 -4.87 -1.21
N SER A 413 1.36 -3.62 -1.65
CA SER A 413 2.13 -3.32 -2.85
C SER A 413 3.61 -3.65 -2.67
N ARG A 414 4.20 -4.22 -3.72
CA ARG A 414 5.65 -4.46 -3.79
C ARG A 414 6.42 -3.14 -3.66
N PRO A 415 7.52 -3.09 -2.88
CA PRO A 415 8.33 -1.87 -2.70
C PRO A 415 8.76 -1.20 -4.01
N VAL A 416 9.13 -1.97 -5.05
CA VAL A 416 9.47 -1.45 -6.39
C VAL A 416 8.44 -0.44 -6.92
N PHE A 417 7.16 -0.66 -6.64
CA PHE A 417 6.08 0.15 -7.18
C PHE A 417 5.79 1.42 -6.38
N GLY A 418 6.22 1.47 -5.12
CA GLY A 418 6.02 2.60 -4.23
C GLY A 418 4.58 3.13 -4.19
N LEU A 419 3.57 2.26 -4.22
CA LEU A 419 2.16 2.68 -4.16
C LEU A 419 1.70 2.99 -2.74
N ARG A 420 2.05 2.13 -1.78
CA ARG A 420 1.69 2.29 -0.37
C ARG A 420 2.81 1.80 0.53
N TRP A 421 3.46 2.72 1.22
CA TRP A 421 4.59 2.40 2.11
C TRP A 421 4.14 2.02 3.52
N TYR A 422 3.08 2.62 4.04
CA TYR A 422 2.56 2.34 5.37
C TYR A 422 1.04 2.39 5.38
N GLY A 423 0.45 1.80 6.42
CA GLY A 423 -1.00 1.70 6.57
C GLY A 423 -1.64 0.78 5.53
N PHE A 424 -2.97 0.70 5.58
CA PHE A 424 -3.72 -0.11 4.64
C PHE A 424 -3.79 0.54 3.26
N GLY A 425 -3.53 -0.27 2.24
CA GLY A 425 -3.82 0.08 0.84
C GLY A 425 -5.23 -0.35 0.46
N ASN A 426 -5.67 0.06 -0.74
CA ASN A 426 -7.04 -0.15 -1.23
C ASN A 426 -7.52 -1.62 -1.16
N VAL A 427 -6.63 -2.59 -1.41
CA VAL A 427 -6.96 -4.03 -1.35
C VAL A 427 -7.14 -4.49 0.10
N THR A 428 -6.24 -4.10 1.00
CA THR A 428 -6.36 -4.39 2.45
C THR A 428 -7.62 -3.76 3.02
N PHE A 429 -7.85 -2.47 2.74
CA PHE A 429 -9.07 -1.76 3.14
C PHE A 429 -10.31 -2.56 2.76
N ALA A 430 -10.45 -2.93 1.48
CA ALA A 430 -11.62 -3.63 0.99
C ALA A 430 -11.81 -5.03 1.63
N ALA A 431 -10.71 -5.73 1.92
CA ALA A 431 -10.72 -7.01 2.63
C ALA A 431 -11.19 -6.85 4.08
N TYR A 432 -10.60 -5.89 4.80
CA TYR A 432 -10.96 -5.57 6.19
C TYR A 432 -12.41 -5.12 6.28
N ALA A 433 -12.80 -4.20 5.40
CA ALA A 433 -14.13 -3.66 5.20
C ALA A 433 -15.19 -4.76 5.04
N ALA A 434 -14.99 -5.65 4.07
CA ALA A 434 -15.92 -6.72 3.79
C ALA A 434 -16.02 -7.71 4.95
N ALA A 435 -14.89 -8.11 5.55
CA ALA A 435 -14.87 -9.02 6.70
C ALA A 435 -15.64 -8.43 7.89
N ALA A 436 -15.35 -7.19 8.26
CA ALA A 436 -15.97 -6.55 9.41
C ALA A 436 -17.46 -6.23 9.18
N LEU A 437 -17.89 -5.86 7.97
CA LEU A 437 -19.31 -5.73 7.64
C LEU A 437 -20.05 -7.07 7.70
N VAL A 438 -19.41 -8.18 7.31
CA VAL A 438 -19.96 -9.53 7.48
C VAL A 438 -20.13 -9.87 8.96
N VAL A 439 -19.13 -9.57 9.81
CA VAL A 439 -19.20 -9.73 11.27
C VAL A 439 -20.33 -8.88 11.85
N ALA A 440 -20.39 -7.59 11.50
CA ALA A 440 -21.43 -6.66 11.94
C ALA A 440 -22.83 -7.16 11.55
N GLY A 441 -22.96 -7.66 10.33
CA GLY A 441 -24.19 -8.28 9.85
C GLY A 441 -24.60 -9.50 10.65
N TRP A 442 -23.66 -10.40 10.97
CA TRP A 442 -23.95 -11.59 11.78
C TRP A 442 -24.29 -11.25 13.23
N VAL A 443 -23.59 -10.29 13.84
CA VAL A 443 -23.92 -9.79 15.18
C VAL A 443 -25.32 -9.18 15.20
N ALA A 444 -25.66 -8.35 14.19
CA ALA A 444 -26.99 -7.81 14.04
C ALA A 444 -28.05 -8.91 13.86
N HIS A 445 -27.76 -9.96 13.08
CA HIS A 445 -28.63 -11.12 12.95
C HIS A 445 -28.96 -11.74 14.32
N ARG A 446 -27.94 -12.03 15.13
CA ARG A 446 -28.11 -12.64 16.47
C ARG A 446 -28.89 -11.74 17.42
N LEU A 447 -28.60 -10.44 17.43
CA LEU A 447 -29.29 -9.48 18.30
C LEU A 447 -30.74 -9.26 17.89
N LEU A 448 -31.05 -9.28 16.59
CA LEU A 448 -32.42 -9.22 16.10
C LEU A 448 -33.22 -10.48 16.43
N LEU A 449 -32.61 -11.67 16.38
CA LEU A 449 -33.26 -12.90 16.87
C LEU A 449 -33.59 -12.80 18.37
N ALA A 450 -32.73 -12.15 19.16
CA ALA A 450 -32.97 -11.85 20.56
C ALA A 450 -33.91 -10.64 20.80
N ARG A 451 -34.54 -10.09 19.76
CA ARG A 451 -35.39 -8.88 19.79
C ARG A 451 -34.69 -7.61 20.32
N ARG A 452 -33.35 -7.56 20.31
CA ARG A 452 -32.53 -6.42 20.78
C ARG A 452 -32.13 -5.49 19.64
N ARG A 453 -33.12 -4.85 19.01
CA ARG A 453 -32.90 -3.99 17.82
C ARG A 453 -31.93 -2.82 18.08
N ARG A 454 -32.06 -2.13 19.21
CA ARG A 454 -31.14 -1.03 19.58
C ARG A 454 -29.71 -1.51 19.73
N ALA A 455 -29.50 -2.65 20.39
CA ALA A 455 -28.18 -3.25 20.53
C ALA A 455 -27.57 -3.63 19.18
N ALA A 456 -28.38 -4.10 18.21
CA ALA A 456 -27.91 -4.39 16.86
C ALA A 456 -27.37 -3.14 16.16
N VAL A 457 -28.10 -2.02 16.25
CA VAL A 457 -27.65 -0.73 15.69
C VAL A 457 -26.35 -0.26 16.35
N VAL A 458 -26.28 -0.31 17.68
CA VAL A 458 -25.08 0.09 18.43
C VAL A 458 -23.89 -0.80 18.06
N ALA A 459 -24.08 -2.11 17.92
CA ALA A 459 -23.01 -3.03 17.55
C ALA A 459 -22.45 -2.76 16.15
N VAL A 460 -23.33 -2.53 15.16
CA VAL A 460 -22.90 -2.17 13.79
C VAL A 460 -22.15 -0.83 13.79
N GLY A 461 -22.69 0.18 14.47
CA GLY A 461 -22.03 1.48 14.60
C GLY A 461 -20.67 1.39 15.30
N ALA A 462 -20.56 0.58 16.37
CA ALA A 462 -19.30 0.39 17.09
C ALA A 462 -18.24 -0.32 16.24
N ILE A 463 -18.61 -1.38 15.50
CA ILE A 463 -17.69 -2.06 14.59
C ILE A 463 -17.22 -1.09 13.50
N GLY A 464 -18.16 -0.36 12.87
CA GLY A 464 -17.81 0.64 11.86
C GLY A 464 -16.95 1.79 12.40
N ALA A 465 -17.16 2.22 13.64
CA ALA A 465 -16.34 3.25 14.29
C ALA A 465 -14.90 2.78 14.55
N VAL A 466 -14.72 1.54 15.03
CA VAL A 466 -13.38 0.94 15.19
C VAL A 466 -12.66 0.86 13.85
N MET A 467 -13.34 0.44 12.80
CA MET A 467 -12.75 0.39 11.46
C MET A 467 -12.35 1.78 10.95
N ALA A 468 -13.23 2.77 11.08
CA ALA A 468 -12.93 4.14 10.67
C ALA A 468 -11.75 4.73 11.45
N LEU A 469 -11.59 4.35 12.73
CA LEU A 469 -10.43 4.72 13.54
C LEU A 469 -9.15 4.06 13.01
N CYS A 470 -9.17 2.75 12.76
CA CYS A 470 -8.01 2.01 12.21
C CYS A 470 -7.56 2.58 10.85
N GLU A 471 -8.51 2.88 9.96
CA GLU A 471 -8.22 3.41 8.62
C GLU A 471 -7.76 4.87 8.66
N GLY A 472 -8.44 5.71 9.46
CA GLY A 472 -8.26 7.15 9.41
C GLY A 472 -7.16 7.70 10.30
N TRP A 473 -6.77 6.99 11.36
CA TRP A 473 -5.81 7.54 12.30
C TRP A 473 -4.41 7.63 11.69
N PRO A 474 -3.70 8.77 11.81
CA PRO A 474 -2.44 9.02 11.09
C PRO A 474 -1.30 8.02 11.34
N SER A 475 -1.30 7.35 12.49
CA SER A 475 -0.30 6.33 12.84
C SER A 475 -0.74 4.89 12.54
N MET A 476 -1.92 4.67 11.96
CA MET A 476 -2.48 3.32 11.71
C MET A 476 -2.80 3.07 10.23
N GLY A 477 -3.27 4.09 9.50
CA GLY A 477 -3.69 3.92 8.11
C GLY A 477 -3.60 5.19 7.28
N SER A 478 -4.11 6.32 7.78
CA SER A 478 -4.30 7.56 7.00
C SER A 478 -4.97 7.32 5.63
N ASP A 479 -5.83 6.30 5.51
CA ASP A 479 -6.58 6.00 4.28
C ASP A 479 -7.89 6.77 4.28
N PHE A 480 -7.84 7.98 3.71
CA PHE A 480 -9.03 8.82 3.55
C PHE A 480 -10.10 8.15 2.67
N GLY A 481 -9.70 7.52 1.56
CA GLY A 481 -10.64 6.97 0.60
C GLY A 481 -11.31 5.70 1.14
N GLY A 482 -10.63 4.94 2.00
CA GLY A 482 -11.21 3.88 2.81
C GLY A 482 -12.34 4.38 3.73
N ILE A 483 -12.12 5.49 4.45
CA ILE A 483 -13.17 6.10 5.31
C ILE A 483 -14.37 6.54 4.47
N VAL A 484 -14.13 7.25 3.36
CA VAL A 484 -15.18 7.73 2.45
C VAL A 484 -15.98 6.57 1.86
N GLY A 485 -15.33 5.44 1.54
CA GLY A 485 -16.00 4.22 1.09
C GLY A 485 -16.84 3.56 2.18
N MET A 486 -16.33 3.48 3.40
CA MET A 486 -16.93 2.71 4.51
C MET A 486 -18.09 3.43 5.20
N VAL A 487 -17.94 4.72 5.51
CA VAL A 487 -18.89 5.44 6.37
C VAL A 487 -20.31 5.43 5.80
N PRO A 488 -20.55 5.70 4.50
CA PRO A 488 -21.89 5.61 3.92
C PRO A 488 -22.51 4.22 4.07
N ALA A 489 -21.72 3.15 3.94
CA ALA A 489 -22.19 1.77 4.09
C ALA A 489 -22.63 1.47 5.53
N VAL A 490 -21.82 1.84 6.53
CA VAL A 490 -22.13 1.64 7.96
C VAL A 490 -23.36 2.45 8.37
N VAL A 491 -23.42 3.70 7.95
CA VAL A 491 -24.53 4.61 8.22
C VAL A 491 -25.82 4.07 7.64
N TRP A 492 -25.81 3.71 6.36
CA TRP A 492 -26.95 3.09 5.71
C TRP A 492 -27.39 1.83 6.47
N PHE A 493 -26.44 1.00 6.89
CA PHE A 493 -26.74 -0.22 7.64
C PHE A 493 -27.42 0.08 8.98
N CYS A 494 -26.91 1.05 9.76
CA CYS A 494 -27.52 1.50 11.01
C CYS A 494 -28.93 2.08 10.81
N LEU A 495 -29.14 2.91 9.77
CA LEU A 495 -30.43 3.51 9.47
C LEU A 495 -31.49 2.44 9.14
N VAL A 496 -31.17 1.50 8.24
CA VAL A 496 -32.09 0.42 7.89
C VAL A 496 -32.36 -0.49 9.09
N LEU A 497 -31.33 -0.81 9.88
CA LEU A 497 -31.50 -1.59 11.11
C LEU A 497 -32.34 -0.86 12.16
N SER A 498 -32.31 0.47 12.24
CA SER A 498 -33.12 1.24 13.19
C SER A 498 -34.61 1.26 12.84
N GLY A 499 -34.97 0.99 11.57
CA GLY A 499 -36.37 1.06 11.09
C GLY A 499 -36.86 2.49 10.86
N VAL A 500 -35.95 3.45 10.98
CA VAL A 500 -36.19 4.85 10.70
C VAL A 500 -36.32 5.05 9.19
N ARG A 501 -37.34 5.78 8.75
CA ARG A 501 -37.48 6.14 7.33
C ARG A 501 -36.25 6.93 6.89
N ILE A 502 -35.59 6.48 5.83
CA ILE A 502 -34.49 7.19 5.19
C ILE A 502 -35.10 8.43 4.53
N THR A 503 -34.84 9.60 5.09
CA THR A 503 -35.17 10.89 4.50
C THR A 503 -33.89 11.53 4.01
N TRP A 504 -33.96 12.34 2.95
CA TRP A 504 -32.81 13.08 2.43
C TRP A 504 -32.12 13.92 3.50
N VAL A 505 -32.88 14.53 4.41
CA VAL A 505 -32.33 15.29 5.55
C VAL A 505 -31.45 14.43 6.44
N ARG A 506 -31.85 13.19 6.77
CA ARG A 506 -31.03 12.30 7.61
C ARG A 506 -29.78 11.84 6.88
N VAL A 507 -29.88 11.56 5.58
CA VAL A 507 -28.71 11.22 4.76
C VAL A 507 -27.73 12.40 4.74
N LEU A 508 -28.22 13.63 4.54
CA LEU A 508 -27.41 14.84 4.58
C LEU A 508 -26.78 15.08 5.95
N LEU A 509 -27.53 14.95 7.05
CA LEU A 509 -27.00 15.13 8.40
C LEU A 509 -25.89 14.12 8.72
N VAL A 510 -26.06 12.86 8.32
CA VAL A 510 -25.02 11.87 8.57
C VAL A 510 -23.82 12.05 7.63
N GLY A 511 -24.06 12.43 6.38
CA GLY A 511 -23.00 12.84 5.46
C GLY A 511 -22.21 14.02 6.02
N ALA A 512 -22.88 15.04 6.54
CA ALA A 512 -22.25 16.19 7.19
C ALA A 512 -21.45 15.77 8.44
N ALA A 513 -22.00 14.90 9.28
CA ALA A 513 -21.27 14.37 10.44
C ALA A 513 -20.01 13.59 10.04
N ALA A 514 -20.07 12.81 8.95
CA ALA A 514 -18.92 12.12 8.40
C ALA A 514 -17.86 13.10 7.89
N VAL A 515 -18.26 14.12 7.12
CA VAL A 515 -17.37 15.18 6.62
C VAL A 515 -16.70 15.92 7.78
N VAL A 516 -17.46 16.26 8.83
CA VAL A 516 -16.92 16.92 10.04
C VAL A 516 -15.92 16.02 10.76
N ALA A 517 -16.25 14.75 10.97
CA ALA A 517 -15.36 13.81 11.65
C ALA A 517 -14.04 13.62 10.89
N VAL A 518 -14.12 13.45 9.57
CA VAL A 518 -12.95 13.32 8.71
C VAL A 518 -12.15 14.62 8.67
N GLY A 519 -12.82 15.77 8.50
CA GLY A 519 -12.19 17.09 8.53
C GLY A 519 -11.46 17.36 9.85
N ALA A 520 -12.04 16.96 10.98
CA ALA A 520 -11.39 17.09 12.29
C ALA A 520 -10.10 16.26 12.38
N VAL A 521 -10.10 15.02 11.88
CA VAL A 521 -8.89 14.17 11.83
C VAL A 521 -7.86 14.77 10.87
N SER A 522 -8.28 15.26 9.70
CA SER A 522 -7.40 15.91 8.72
C SER A 522 -6.72 17.16 9.28
N VAL A 523 -7.48 18.00 10.00
CA VAL A 523 -6.96 19.21 10.64
C VAL A 523 -6.05 18.86 11.81
N ALA A 524 -6.39 17.85 12.61
CA ALA A 524 -5.52 17.37 13.68
C ALA A 524 -4.19 16.83 13.14
N ASP A 525 -4.20 16.14 12.00
CA ASP A 525 -2.98 15.68 11.33
C ASP A 525 -2.20 16.85 10.71
N TRP A 526 -2.88 17.82 10.08
CA TRP A 526 -2.25 19.04 9.56
C TRP A 526 -1.53 19.84 10.66
N ALA A 527 -2.11 19.91 11.87
CA ALA A 527 -1.54 20.62 13.01
C ALA A 527 -0.23 20.00 13.55
N ARG A 528 0.17 18.80 13.10
CA ARG A 528 1.43 18.15 13.51
C ARG A 528 2.68 18.81 12.93
N GLY A 529 2.49 19.67 11.92
CA GLY A 529 3.55 20.36 11.18
C GLY A 529 3.82 19.73 9.81
N PRO A 530 4.46 20.49 8.90
CA PRO A 530 4.69 20.07 7.52
C PRO A 530 5.52 18.77 7.40
N ASP A 531 6.48 18.55 8.29
CA ASP A 531 7.39 17.39 8.23
C ASP A 531 6.84 16.12 8.91
N ARG A 532 5.71 16.23 9.61
CA ARG A 532 5.13 15.12 10.40
C ARG A 532 3.69 14.76 10.02
N ARG A 533 3.04 15.58 9.19
CA ARG A 533 1.69 15.33 8.71
C ARG A 533 1.67 14.24 7.64
N SER A 534 0.58 13.48 7.58
CA SER A 534 0.35 12.51 6.52
C SER A 534 -0.21 13.17 5.26
N HIS A 535 -0.52 12.36 4.24
CA HIS A 535 -1.25 12.84 3.05
C HIS A 535 -2.57 13.53 3.38
N LEU A 536 -3.18 13.20 4.53
CA LEU A 536 -4.41 13.81 5.01
C LEU A 536 -4.19 15.28 5.41
N GLY A 537 -3.17 15.57 6.21
CA GLY A 537 -2.78 16.93 6.52
C GLY A 537 -2.24 17.69 5.30
N ASN A 538 -1.51 17.03 4.39
CA ASN A 538 -1.08 17.63 3.12
C ASN A 538 -2.28 18.02 2.24
N PHE A 539 -3.37 17.24 2.25
CA PHE A 539 -4.59 17.61 1.53
C PHE A 539 -5.23 18.88 2.10
N VAL A 540 -5.25 19.04 3.43
CA VAL A 540 -5.71 20.30 4.06
C VAL A 540 -4.88 21.47 3.56
N GLN A 541 -3.55 21.33 3.50
CA GLN A 541 -2.68 22.37 2.95
C GLN A 541 -3.04 22.71 1.49
N ARG A 542 -3.20 21.69 0.63
CA ARG A 542 -3.60 21.90 -0.77
C ARG A 542 -4.96 22.56 -0.92
N VAL A 543 -5.90 22.31 0.00
CA VAL A 543 -7.19 23.02 0.05
C VAL A 543 -7.00 24.49 0.37
N LEU A 544 -6.11 24.83 1.31
CA LEU A 544 -5.76 26.21 1.64
C LEU A 544 -5.04 26.91 0.48
N ASP A 545 -4.19 26.17 -0.25
CA ASP A 545 -3.41 26.69 -1.38
C ASP A 545 -4.27 26.85 -2.66
N GLY A 546 -5.50 26.32 -2.68
CA GLY A 546 -6.42 26.42 -3.82
C GLY A 546 -6.38 25.24 -4.82
N ASP A 547 -5.56 24.23 -4.57
CA ASP A 547 -5.28 23.11 -5.49
C ASP A 547 -6.22 21.88 -5.29
N ALA A 548 -7.26 22.01 -4.47
CA ALA A 548 -8.11 20.88 -4.09
C ALA A 548 -8.83 20.20 -5.27
N VAL A 549 -9.31 21.01 -6.22
CA VAL A 549 -10.08 20.52 -7.38
C VAL A 549 -9.20 19.62 -8.26
N ASP A 550 -7.95 20.02 -8.47
CA ASP A 550 -6.99 19.27 -9.28
C ASP A 550 -6.62 17.94 -8.63
N VAL A 551 -6.50 17.90 -7.31
CA VAL A 551 -6.23 16.64 -6.58
C VAL A 551 -7.40 15.67 -6.73
N VAL A 552 -8.64 16.15 -6.58
CA VAL A 552 -9.84 15.31 -6.65
C VAL A 552 -10.09 14.84 -8.08
N SER A 553 -9.95 15.72 -9.09
CA SER A 553 -10.13 15.36 -10.50
C SER A 553 -9.14 14.29 -10.94
N ARG A 554 -7.87 14.38 -10.54
CA ARG A 554 -6.85 13.37 -10.83
C ARG A 554 -7.17 12.01 -10.21
N LYS A 555 -7.63 11.97 -8.95
CA LYS A 555 -8.07 10.71 -8.32
C LYS A 555 -9.25 10.09 -9.05
N ALA A 556 -10.20 10.91 -9.49
CA ALA A 556 -11.36 10.44 -10.26
C ALA A 556 -10.94 9.87 -11.63
N VAL A 557 -10.02 10.52 -12.33
CA VAL A 557 -9.46 10.03 -13.60
C VAL A 557 -8.71 8.71 -13.41
N ALA A 558 -7.82 8.63 -12.41
CA ALA A 558 -7.09 7.41 -12.09
C ALA A 558 -8.05 6.24 -11.79
N SER A 559 -9.08 6.49 -10.98
CA SER A 559 -10.13 5.49 -10.71
C SER A 559 -10.82 5.05 -12.01
N ALA A 560 -11.27 6.00 -12.83
CA ALA A 560 -11.96 5.74 -14.09
C ALA A 560 -11.12 4.89 -15.06
N GLU A 561 -9.83 5.17 -15.21
CA GLU A 561 -8.93 4.38 -16.06
C GLU A 561 -8.83 2.92 -15.60
N THR A 562 -8.73 2.67 -14.29
CA THR A 562 -8.72 1.29 -13.79
C THR A 562 -10.03 0.57 -14.10
N ILE A 563 -11.16 1.27 -14.04
CA ILE A 563 -12.49 0.73 -14.32
C ILE A 563 -12.68 0.45 -15.81
N PHE A 564 -12.23 1.35 -16.68
CA PHE A 564 -12.37 1.24 -18.14
C PHE A 564 -11.26 0.41 -18.80
N SER A 565 -10.21 0.04 -18.07
CA SER A 565 -9.26 -0.96 -18.53
C SER A 565 -9.96 -2.29 -18.87
N VAL A 566 -9.38 -3.10 -19.75
CA VAL A 566 -9.93 -4.43 -20.10
C VAL A 566 -10.16 -5.28 -18.86
N GLN A 567 -9.20 -5.28 -17.93
CA GLN A 567 -9.32 -5.97 -16.64
C GLN A 567 -10.45 -5.39 -15.78
N GLY A 568 -10.58 -4.07 -15.75
CA GLY A 568 -11.63 -3.35 -15.05
C GLY A 568 -13.02 -3.76 -15.52
N ILE A 569 -13.26 -3.68 -16.83
CA ILE A 569 -14.53 -4.02 -17.47
C ILE A 569 -14.90 -5.48 -17.18
N VAL A 570 -13.96 -6.42 -17.37
CA VAL A 570 -14.19 -7.84 -17.06
C VAL A 570 -14.53 -8.03 -15.57
N SER A 571 -13.82 -7.34 -14.67
CA SER A 571 -14.07 -7.41 -13.23
C SER A 571 -15.45 -6.88 -12.84
N VAL A 572 -15.90 -5.79 -13.47
CA VAL A 572 -17.24 -5.22 -13.25
C VAL A 572 -18.31 -6.16 -13.77
N VAL A 573 -18.17 -6.69 -14.99
CA VAL A 573 -19.15 -7.60 -15.60
C VAL A 573 -19.30 -8.89 -14.79
N VAL A 574 -18.18 -9.55 -14.48
CA VAL A 574 -18.18 -10.78 -13.67
C VAL A 574 -18.72 -10.48 -12.27
N GLY A 575 -18.28 -9.38 -11.65
CA GLY A 575 -18.76 -8.99 -10.33
C GLY A 575 -20.25 -8.69 -10.30
N ALA A 576 -20.78 -7.97 -11.29
CA ALA A 576 -22.21 -7.69 -11.40
C ALA A 576 -23.04 -8.98 -11.54
N ALA A 577 -22.56 -9.94 -12.34
CA ALA A 577 -23.19 -11.25 -12.46
C ALA A 577 -23.19 -12.02 -11.11
N LEU A 578 -22.08 -11.98 -10.37
CA LEU A 578 -21.98 -12.57 -9.04
C LEU A 578 -22.92 -11.90 -8.03
N TRP A 579 -22.95 -10.57 -7.97
CA TRP A 579 -23.86 -9.82 -7.13
C TRP A 579 -25.32 -10.11 -7.45
N TRP A 580 -25.67 -10.13 -8.74
CA TRP A 580 -27.00 -10.52 -9.21
C TRP A 580 -27.35 -11.94 -8.75
N ALA A 581 -26.45 -12.92 -8.94
CA ALA A 581 -26.65 -14.30 -8.50
C ALA A 581 -26.83 -14.41 -6.97
N MET A 582 -26.03 -13.68 -6.17
CA MET A 582 -26.15 -13.63 -4.72
C MET A 582 -27.51 -13.09 -4.28
N PHE A 583 -27.98 -11.98 -4.86
CA PHE A 583 -29.29 -11.40 -4.51
C PHE A 583 -30.46 -12.23 -5.04
N ARG A 584 -30.36 -12.77 -6.26
CA ARG A 584 -31.43 -13.50 -6.94
C ARG A 584 -31.63 -14.91 -6.39
N TRP A 585 -30.56 -15.57 -5.95
CA TRP A 585 -30.57 -16.98 -5.55
C TRP A 585 -30.00 -17.26 -4.17
N GLY A 586 -28.93 -16.56 -3.76
CA GLY A 586 -28.28 -16.77 -2.46
C GLY A 586 -29.14 -16.26 -1.30
N VAL A 587 -29.56 -14.99 -1.35
CA VAL A 587 -30.35 -14.34 -0.30
C VAL A 587 -31.66 -15.08 -0.01
N PRO A 588 -32.52 -15.41 -1.00
CA PRO A 588 -33.77 -16.11 -0.72
C PRO A 588 -33.59 -17.50 -0.10
N ARG A 589 -32.48 -18.19 -0.42
CA ARG A 589 -32.17 -19.52 0.14
C ARG A 589 -31.60 -19.45 1.56
N LEU A 590 -30.86 -18.40 1.88
CA LEU A 590 -30.10 -18.28 3.12
C LEU A 590 -30.79 -17.41 4.18
N GLN A 591 -31.85 -16.67 3.83
CA GLN A 591 -32.58 -15.77 4.74
C GLN A 591 -33.06 -16.45 6.03
N GLY A 592 -33.40 -17.75 5.99
CA GLY A 592 -33.82 -18.51 7.18
C GLY A 592 -32.67 -18.79 8.16
N ARG A 593 -31.42 -18.76 7.68
CA ARG A 593 -30.20 -18.98 8.50
C ARG A 593 -29.47 -17.70 8.84
N PHE A 594 -29.57 -16.69 7.99
CA PHE A 594 -28.91 -15.40 8.16
C PHE A 594 -29.86 -14.27 7.73
N ARG A 595 -30.73 -13.86 8.66
CA ARG A 595 -31.82 -12.91 8.41
C ARG A 595 -31.37 -11.56 7.84
N THR A 596 -30.21 -11.06 8.27
CA THR A 596 -29.67 -9.77 7.83
C THR A 596 -28.77 -9.88 6.60
N LEU A 597 -28.61 -11.07 5.99
CA LEU A 597 -27.70 -11.28 4.86
C LEU A 597 -27.89 -10.27 3.72
N ARG A 598 -29.15 -9.98 3.35
CA ARG A 598 -29.45 -8.98 2.32
C ARG A 598 -28.88 -7.60 2.69
N LEU A 599 -29.04 -7.19 3.94
CA LEU A 599 -28.55 -5.89 4.42
C LEU A 599 -27.03 -5.87 4.45
N THR A 600 -26.41 -6.93 4.96
CA THR A 600 -24.95 -7.10 4.96
C THR A 600 -24.39 -6.97 3.54
N LEU A 601 -24.98 -7.67 2.57
CA LEU A 601 -24.56 -7.64 1.18
C LEU A 601 -24.72 -6.25 0.55
N VAL A 602 -25.82 -5.55 0.82
CA VAL A 602 -25.97 -4.17 0.33
C VAL A 602 -24.95 -3.23 0.97
N ALA A 603 -24.65 -3.37 2.26
CA ALA A 603 -23.61 -2.56 2.90
C ALA A 603 -22.23 -2.82 2.26
N VAL A 604 -21.86 -4.09 2.04
CA VAL A 604 -20.60 -4.44 1.35
C VAL A 604 -20.59 -3.93 -0.09
N LEU A 605 -21.72 -3.97 -0.80
CA LEU A 605 -21.83 -3.43 -2.16
C LEU A 605 -21.67 -1.90 -2.19
N ILE A 606 -22.33 -1.18 -1.26
CA ILE A 606 -22.17 0.28 -1.11
C ILE A 606 -20.70 0.60 -0.86
N MET A 607 -20.06 -0.10 0.07
CA MET A 607 -18.64 0.08 0.37
C MET A 607 -17.77 -0.19 -0.86
N GLY A 608 -18.02 -1.29 -1.58
CA GLY A 608 -17.26 -1.64 -2.78
C GLY A 608 -17.41 -0.61 -3.90
N VAL A 609 -18.63 -0.12 -4.16
CA VAL A 609 -18.90 0.89 -5.20
C VAL A 609 -18.33 2.25 -4.80
N VAL A 610 -18.66 2.76 -3.62
CA VAL A 610 -18.20 4.07 -3.17
C VAL A 610 -16.68 4.07 -3.01
N GLY A 611 -16.12 3.01 -2.43
CA GLY A 611 -14.68 2.85 -2.29
C GLY A 611 -13.97 2.77 -3.65
N THR A 612 -14.53 2.08 -4.65
CA THR A 612 -13.97 2.11 -6.01
C THR A 612 -14.00 3.51 -6.60
N LEU A 613 -15.07 4.28 -6.42
CA LEU A 613 -15.15 5.63 -6.98
C LEU A 613 -14.27 6.65 -6.23
N ALA A 614 -14.08 6.48 -4.92
CA ALA A 614 -13.36 7.43 -4.08
C ALA A 614 -11.85 7.22 -4.06
N ASN A 615 -11.37 6.02 -4.42
CA ASN A 615 -9.96 5.66 -4.36
C ASN A 615 -9.30 5.65 -5.75
N ASP A 616 -8.04 6.07 -5.79
CA ASP A 616 -7.16 6.03 -6.95
C ASP A 616 -6.92 4.62 -7.49
N GLY A 617 -6.90 3.60 -6.61
CA GLY A 617 -6.82 2.20 -7.00
C GLY A 617 -8.10 1.64 -7.64
N GLY A 618 -9.19 2.41 -7.66
CA GLY A 618 -10.44 2.11 -8.35
C GLY A 618 -10.93 0.67 -8.20
N ILE A 619 -10.80 -0.12 -9.27
CA ILE A 619 -11.27 -1.52 -9.31
C ILE A 619 -10.62 -2.43 -8.26
N GLY A 620 -9.46 -2.03 -7.70
CA GLY A 620 -8.77 -2.73 -6.62
C GLY A 620 -9.56 -2.84 -5.32
N VAL A 621 -10.61 -2.02 -5.12
CA VAL A 621 -11.56 -2.15 -4.00
C VAL A 621 -12.70 -3.12 -4.35
N TRP A 622 -13.25 -3.01 -5.57
CA TRP A 622 -14.36 -3.83 -6.07
C TRP A 622 -14.04 -5.33 -6.07
N GLN A 623 -12.84 -5.70 -6.52
CA GLN A 623 -12.39 -7.09 -6.65
C GLN A 623 -12.39 -7.85 -5.31
N PRO A 624 -11.64 -7.43 -4.27
CA PRO A 624 -11.64 -8.10 -2.97
C PRO A 624 -13.00 -8.04 -2.28
N ALA A 625 -13.76 -6.93 -2.37
CA ALA A 625 -15.09 -6.85 -1.78
C ALA A 625 -16.05 -7.89 -2.40
N THR A 626 -16.05 -8.02 -3.72
CA THR A 626 -16.87 -8.98 -4.47
C THR A 626 -16.43 -10.42 -4.21
N ALA A 627 -15.12 -10.69 -4.21
CA ALA A 627 -14.57 -12.01 -3.91
C ALA A 627 -14.92 -12.46 -2.49
N TYR A 628 -14.83 -11.56 -1.51
CA TYR A 628 -15.14 -11.85 -0.11
C TYR A 628 -16.63 -12.16 0.08
N ALA A 629 -17.51 -11.31 -0.46
CA ALA A 629 -18.96 -11.51 -0.40
C ALA A 629 -19.38 -12.83 -1.06
N THR A 630 -18.86 -13.12 -2.25
CA THR A 630 -19.12 -14.36 -3.00
C THR A 630 -18.66 -15.58 -2.22
N THR A 631 -17.48 -15.51 -1.60
CA THR A 631 -16.94 -16.59 -0.77
C THR A 631 -17.83 -16.89 0.43
N VAL A 632 -18.28 -15.87 1.17
CA VAL A 632 -19.16 -16.05 2.33
C VAL A 632 -20.50 -16.65 1.91
N VAL A 633 -21.15 -16.10 0.87
CA VAL A 633 -22.44 -16.59 0.37
C VAL A 633 -22.32 -18.01 -0.17
N GLY A 634 -21.30 -18.29 -0.98
CA GLY A 634 -21.03 -19.60 -1.54
C GLY A 634 -20.80 -20.66 -0.45
N CYS A 635 -20.02 -20.33 0.59
CA CYS A 635 -19.76 -21.25 1.69
C CYS A 635 -21.03 -21.57 2.49
N LEU A 636 -21.84 -20.54 2.79
CA LEU A 636 -23.14 -20.72 3.46
C LEU A 636 -24.10 -21.57 2.61
N TRP A 637 -24.08 -21.38 1.30
CA TRP A 637 -24.88 -22.17 0.37
C TRP A 637 -24.39 -23.63 0.32
N ALA A 638 -23.09 -23.89 0.17
CA ALA A 638 -22.55 -25.25 0.19
C ALA A 638 -22.94 -26.00 1.49
N ALA A 639 -22.79 -25.34 2.65
CA ALA A 639 -23.22 -25.90 3.94
C ALA A 639 -24.73 -26.19 3.99
N SER A 640 -25.55 -25.34 3.36
CA SER A 640 -27.00 -25.55 3.27
C SER A 640 -27.37 -26.81 2.48
N LEU A 641 -26.64 -27.10 1.40
CA LEU A 641 -26.89 -28.26 0.54
C LEU A 641 -26.40 -29.54 1.20
N ARG A 642 -25.24 -29.49 1.86
CA ARG A 642 -24.70 -30.59 2.67
C ARG A 642 -25.69 -31.05 3.75
N SER A 643 -26.33 -30.11 4.44
CA SER A 643 -27.31 -30.46 5.48
C SER A 643 -28.55 -31.19 4.94
N ARG A 644 -28.89 -31.01 3.65
CA ARG A 644 -30.04 -31.67 3.02
C ARG A 644 -29.69 -33.06 2.51
N THR A 645 -28.47 -33.27 2.02
CA THR A 645 -28.03 -34.59 1.56
C THR A 645 -27.88 -35.57 2.72
N GLY A 646 -27.41 -35.11 3.88
CA GLY A 646 -27.27 -35.97 5.08
C GLY A 646 -28.59 -36.34 5.77
N SER A 647 -29.68 -35.58 5.56
CA SER A 647 -31.01 -35.90 6.09
C SER A 647 -31.82 -36.86 5.20
N GLY A 648 -31.37 -37.11 3.96
CA GLY A 648 -32.06 -37.95 2.99
C GLY A 648 -31.77 -39.45 3.09
N GLU A 649 -30.74 -39.86 3.84
CA GLU A 649 -30.37 -41.28 4.02
C GLU A 649 -31.04 -41.94 5.24
N GLY A 650 -31.90 -41.22 5.99
CA GLY A 650 -32.55 -41.72 7.22
C GLY A 650 -34.06 -41.96 7.16
N LEU A 651 -34.71 -41.85 6.00
CA LEU A 651 -36.18 -41.88 5.87
C LEU A 651 -36.65 -42.71 4.65
N VAL A 652 -36.21 -43.97 4.59
CA VAL A 652 -36.80 -45.11 3.85
C VAL A 652 -36.39 -46.32 4.70
N ASP A 653 -37.20 -47.12 5.39
CA ASP A 653 -38.52 -47.69 5.12
C ASP A 653 -39.11 -48.16 6.48
N SER A 654 -40.35 -47.81 6.80
CA SER A 654 -41.17 -48.51 7.82
C SER A 654 -42.59 -47.97 7.78
N ALA A 655 -43.30 -48.27 6.69
CA ALA A 655 -44.76 -48.26 6.69
C ALA A 655 -45.26 -49.70 6.93
N PRO A 656 -46.05 -49.98 7.98
CA PRO A 656 -46.65 -51.30 8.16
C PRO A 656 -47.80 -51.48 7.16
N ALA A 657 -47.78 -52.60 6.44
CA ALA A 657 -48.85 -53.03 5.55
C ALA A 657 -50.18 -53.20 6.31
N LEU A 658 -51.19 -52.42 5.92
CA LEU A 658 -52.57 -52.60 6.35
C LEU A 658 -53.15 -53.89 5.73
N ARG A 659 -53.47 -54.84 6.60
CA ARG A 659 -54.25 -56.06 6.31
C ARG A 659 -55.60 -55.71 5.67
N LYS A 660 -55.91 -56.31 4.53
CA LYS A 660 -57.26 -56.43 3.99
C LYS A 660 -58.09 -57.38 4.87
N GLY A 661 -59.21 -56.91 5.39
CA GLY A 661 -60.28 -57.75 5.96
C GLY A 661 -61.21 -58.30 4.87
N PRO A 662 -61.90 -59.43 5.10
CA PRO A 662 -62.69 -60.11 4.08
C PRO A 662 -64.11 -59.54 3.95
N ARG A 663 -64.65 -59.59 2.73
CA ARG A 663 -66.05 -59.31 2.41
C ARG A 663 -66.94 -60.42 2.97
N GLY A 664 -68.07 -60.03 3.58
CA GLY A 664 -69.16 -60.93 3.93
C GLY A 664 -70.44 -60.16 4.24
N ALA A 665 -71.47 -60.45 3.43
CA ALA A 665 -72.89 -60.05 3.47
C ALA A 665 -73.24 -58.56 3.37
#